data_AF-A0A951P6E1-F1
#
_entry.id   AF-A0A951P6E1-F1
#
_cell.length_a   1.000
_cell.length_b   1.000
_cell.length_c   1.000
_cell.angle_alpha   90.00
_cell.angle_beta   90.00
_cell.angle_gamma   90.00
#
_symmetry.space_group_name_H-M   'P 1'
#
loop_
_entity.id
_entity.type
_entity.pdbx_description
1 polymer ?
#
loop_
_entity_poly.entity_id
_entity_poly.type
_entity_poly.pdbx_seq_one_letter_code
_entity_poly.pdbx_strand_id
1 'polypeptide(L)'
;MLISHISSAQRGRFTSTKRSNPCEICSDISGKCRQTDTLHLCMNLTDAVDAPSGFKFIGLTKDRLWGKFVIDSGRAATEQNSLVRSRQRSQPRTESQTQSRPPALSADARNQAYRQLLNALTLHPEDRADLHRRGLTDAQIETWGVKSVEQWQALTCPLPVTLPGVSPDGFHLNCQPGYLCPIHNVHGQIVGFQLRLRHVDEGGRYRWFTSATKKNLNGATPHLLNGELPVAVHRPTQIIRSAIGLVEGVGAKPFITAQRRGQITIGAAGGQFASSPETLKITLDTLAEELRTRTIEFYLDAGAVRNPHVMRQYRATWRLLKKWGYSVQVAWWGQETKADADIDELNDVNPIRWLSIPQIEAIAHPRFDWLGRIQQALKKTPQPRESAAALRTVIECKQSEYLPGQRLAVWQDAIAQGYRYILDTSPPGSGKSYDSGCVEPKSFGAKQVIYASDQHRNPTVTTLAQEHGWIDLEARHSGLVQEATPGGGVRLRRVNRQEVPNLPANCSRQQLLTALRQKYVRGSDTASLICSTCPLREACTHAEGPGYGFLNQRHSALSSPKLRVHLDSLPDPIDYPLDESILLIDEPGQNLRIKQEILVTLNDLEQTILRLVGFPDLFEQLQPLLVALIPLLDGSTKLGRFGIAHSELIRQFPSLALST
;
A
#
# COMPACT_ATOMS: atom_id res chain seq x y z
N MET A 1 -7.36 41.92 28.30
CA MET A 1 -7.72 42.34 26.93
C MET A 1 -6.58 41.94 26.01
N LEU A 2 -6.92 41.21 24.92
CA LEU A 2 -6.24 41.22 23.60
C LEU A 2 -4.77 40.73 23.59
N ILE A 3 -4.32 39.73 22.80
CA ILE A 3 -4.80 39.15 21.55
C ILE A 3 -4.31 37.69 21.44
N SER A 4 -5.26 36.77 21.35
CA SER A 4 -5.16 35.53 20.59
C SER A 4 -5.65 35.81 19.17
N HIS A 5 -4.90 35.46 18.12
CA HIS A 5 -5.45 35.10 16.79
C HIS A 5 -4.30 34.83 15.78
N ILE A 6 -4.09 33.56 15.41
CA ILE A 6 -3.73 33.20 14.04
C ILE A 6 -4.59 31.99 13.65
N SER A 7 -5.30 32.14 12.53
CA SER A 7 -6.45 31.37 12.11
C SER A 7 -6.13 30.01 11.48
N SER A 8 -7.08 29.09 11.64
CA SER A 8 -7.21 27.82 10.94
C SER A 8 -7.65 28.04 9.48
N ALA A 9 -6.84 27.60 8.52
CA ALA A 9 -7.23 27.59 7.10
C ALA A 9 -8.35 26.56 6.83
N GLN A 10 -9.44 27.02 6.20
CA GLN A 10 -10.62 26.26 5.77
C GLN A 10 -10.25 25.13 4.77
N ARG A 11 -10.86 23.94 4.89
CA ARG A 11 -10.73 22.83 3.93
C ARG A 11 -11.94 22.82 2.98
N GLY A 12 -11.74 23.20 1.71
CA GLY A 12 -12.76 23.13 0.65
C GLY A 12 -13.13 21.69 0.23
N ARG A 13 -14.36 21.50 -0.30
CA ARG A 13 -14.93 20.21 -0.73
C ARG A 13 -14.58 19.95 -2.20
N PHE A 14 -13.98 18.79 -2.52
CA PHE A 14 -13.57 18.47 -3.89
C PHE A 14 -14.75 18.27 -4.83
N THR A 15 -14.75 18.98 -5.96
CA THR A 15 -15.68 18.79 -7.09
C THR A 15 -15.04 17.89 -8.15
N SER A 16 -15.82 17.00 -8.77
CA SER A 16 -15.32 16.16 -9.88
C SER A 16 -15.48 16.92 -11.21
N THR A 17 -14.59 16.66 -12.16
CA THR A 17 -14.63 17.34 -13.45
C THR A 17 -15.85 16.93 -14.29
N LYS A 18 -16.37 17.83 -15.10
CA LYS A 18 -17.53 17.60 -15.99
C LYS A 18 -17.51 18.63 -17.12
N ARG A 19 -18.38 18.50 -18.12
CA ARG A 19 -18.46 19.48 -19.24
C ARG A 19 -18.56 20.94 -18.80
N SER A 20 -19.26 21.23 -17.70
CA SER A 20 -19.39 22.60 -17.16
C SER A 20 -18.29 23.00 -16.16
N ASN A 21 -17.32 22.12 -15.88
CA ASN A 21 -16.20 22.32 -14.95
C ASN A 21 -15.02 21.39 -15.35
N PRO A 22 -14.30 21.69 -16.45
CA PRO A 22 -13.19 20.87 -16.94
C PRO A 22 -12.00 20.88 -15.97
N CYS A 23 -11.14 19.85 -16.03
CA CYS A 23 -9.92 19.82 -15.23
C CYS A 23 -8.99 20.98 -15.59
N GLU A 24 -8.62 21.81 -14.62
CA GLU A 24 -7.69 22.92 -14.88
C GLU A 24 -6.24 22.48 -15.16
N ILE A 25 -5.93 21.19 -14.95
CA ILE A 25 -4.59 20.63 -15.16
C ILE A 25 -4.45 19.90 -16.52
N CYS A 26 -5.48 19.16 -16.93
CA CYS A 26 -5.41 18.31 -18.13
C CYS A 26 -6.65 18.41 -19.04
N SER A 27 -7.54 19.36 -18.75
CA SER A 27 -8.79 19.61 -19.48
C SER A 27 -9.77 18.44 -19.52
N ASP A 28 -9.57 17.40 -18.69
CA ASP A 28 -10.50 16.28 -18.58
C ASP A 28 -11.90 16.73 -18.16
N ILE A 29 -12.91 16.29 -18.93
CA ILE A 29 -14.35 16.53 -18.69
C ILE A 29 -15.11 15.26 -18.30
N SER A 30 -14.41 14.13 -18.14
CA SER A 30 -15.03 12.81 -17.91
C SER A 30 -15.27 12.49 -16.42
N GLY A 31 -14.86 13.36 -15.51
CA GLY A 31 -15.04 13.18 -14.06
C GLY A 31 -13.97 12.34 -13.37
N LYS A 32 -12.87 12.08 -14.07
CA LYS A 32 -11.72 11.32 -13.53
C LYS A 32 -10.84 12.18 -12.63
N CYS A 33 -10.81 13.49 -12.87
CA CYS A 33 -10.06 14.45 -12.06
C CYS A 33 -10.96 15.12 -11.01
N ARG A 34 -10.36 15.67 -9.94
CA ARG A 34 -11.09 16.37 -8.87
C ARG A 34 -10.40 17.68 -8.51
N GLN A 35 -11.16 18.73 -8.23
CA GLN A 35 -10.60 20.04 -7.91
C GLN A 35 -11.36 20.76 -6.80
N THR A 36 -10.63 21.44 -5.93
CA THR A 36 -11.11 22.50 -5.05
C THR A 36 -10.47 23.82 -5.49
N ASP A 37 -10.86 24.93 -4.88
CA ASP A 37 -10.28 26.26 -5.10
C ASP A 37 -8.77 26.36 -4.80
N THR A 38 -8.16 25.32 -4.22
CA THR A 38 -6.74 25.34 -3.80
C THR A 38 -5.96 24.08 -4.13
N LEU A 39 -6.63 22.95 -4.40
CA LEU A 39 -6.00 21.64 -4.58
C LEU A 39 -6.71 20.85 -5.69
N HIS A 40 -5.94 20.51 -6.72
CA HIS A 40 -6.38 19.80 -7.92
C HIS A 40 -5.74 18.42 -7.95
N LEU A 41 -6.53 17.40 -8.23
CA LEU A 41 -6.18 15.99 -8.32
C LEU A 41 -6.34 15.58 -9.78
N CYS A 42 -5.24 15.49 -10.51
CA CYS A 42 -5.23 15.10 -11.91
C CYS A 42 -4.89 13.62 -12.04
N MET A 43 -5.65 12.88 -12.84
CA MET A 43 -5.42 11.45 -13.08
C MET A 43 -4.54 11.20 -14.30
N ASN A 44 -4.48 12.16 -15.22
CA ASN A 44 -3.69 12.06 -16.45
C ASN A 44 -2.25 12.57 -16.25
N LEU A 45 -2.06 13.60 -15.42
CA LEU A 45 -0.75 14.08 -15.01
C LEU A 45 -0.47 13.63 -13.58
N THR A 46 0.56 12.81 -13.41
CA THR A 46 0.91 12.19 -12.12
C THR A 46 2.34 12.51 -11.68
N ASP A 47 2.98 13.49 -12.31
CA ASP A 47 4.31 13.95 -11.95
C ASP A 47 4.41 15.48 -11.91
N ALA A 48 5.59 15.95 -11.53
CA ALA A 48 5.93 17.37 -11.43
C ALA A 48 6.43 17.98 -12.74
N VAL A 49 6.73 17.15 -13.75
CA VAL A 49 7.44 17.57 -14.96
C VAL A 49 6.47 18.27 -15.91
N ASP A 50 5.24 17.77 -15.99
CA ASP A 50 4.22 18.29 -16.89
C ASP A 50 3.24 19.28 -16.21
N ALA A 51 3.55 19.76 -14.99
CA ALA A 51 2.68 20.67 -14.24
C ALA A 51 2.42 21.97 -15.03
N PRO A 52 1.17 22.33 -15.35
CA PRO A 52 0.85 23.54 -16.11
C PRO A 52 1.23 24.82 -15.36
N SER A 53 1.56 25.88 -16.11
CA SER A 53 1.88 27.21 -15.58
C SER A 53 0.79 27.71 -14.63
N GLY A 54 1.17 28.09 -13.40
CA GLY A 54 0.24 28.50 -12.34
C GLY A 54 -0.16 27.38 -11.37
N PHE A 55 0.36 26.15 -11.54
CA PHE A 55 0.10 25.03 -10.64
C PHE A 55 1.39 24.33 -10.18
N LYS A 56 1.45 23.96 -8.90
CA LYS A 56 2.60 23.28 -8.28
C LYS A 56 2.26 21.85 -7.87
N PHE A 57 3.01 20.88 -8.39
CA PHE A 57 2.86 19.48 -7.98
C PHE A 57 3.41 19.22 -6.58
N ILE A 58 2.60 18.61 -5.71
CA ILE A 58 2.92 18.32 -4.31
C ILE A 58 2.99 16.82 -4.02
N GLY A 59 3.01 15.98 -5.06
CA GLY A 59 3.17 14.53 -4.96
C GLY A 59 1.92 13.74 -5.36
N LEU A 60 2.00 12.42 -5.20
CA LEU A 60 0.91 11.50 -5.51
C LEU A 60 -0.06 11.31 -4.33
N THR A 61 -1.28 10.87 -4.63
CA THR A 61 -2.18 10.25 -3.65
C THR A 61 -1.59 8.92 -3.11
N LYS A 62 -2.07 8.44 -1.96
CA LYS A 62 -1.49 7.24 -1.31
C LYS A 62 -1.58 5.97 -2.18
N ASP A 63 -2.62 5.89 -2.99
CA ASP A 63 -2.89 4.86 -4.01
C ASP A 63 -2.16 5.10 -5.34
N ARG A 64 -1.45 6.22 -5.48
CA ARG A 64 -0.67 6.64 -6.66
C ARG A 64 -1.47 6.88 -7.94
N LEU A 65 -2.80 6.95 -7.84
CA LEU A 65 -3.68 7.12 -8.99
C LEU A 65 -3.81 8.57 -9.45
N TRP A 66 -3.61 9.55 -8.56
CA TRP A 66 -3.74 10.98 -8.90
C TRP A 66 -2.49 11.77 -8.51
N GLY A 67 -2.08 12.66 -9.41
CA GLY A 67 -1.17 13.75 -9.13
C GLY A 67 -1.87 14.88 -8.38
N LYS A 68 -1.24 15.40 -7.33
CA LYS A 68 -1.78 16.49 -6.51
C LYS A 68 -1.10 17.81 -6.91
N PHE A 69 -1.89 18.81 -7.27
CA PHE A 69 -1.46 20.12 -7.74
C PHE A 69 -2.12 21.22 -6.91
N VAL A 70 -1.43 22.32 -6.62
CA VAL A 70 -2.00 23.49 -5.91
C VAL A 70 -1.78 24.74 -6.73
N ILE A 71 -2.68 25.73 -6.64
CA ILE A 71 -2.56 27.00 -7.36
C ILE A 71 -1.35 27.78 -6.82
N ASP A 72 -0.46 28.20 -7.71
CA ASP A 72 0.76 28.93 -7.41
C ASP A 72 0.44 30.44 -7.30
N SER A 73 0.17 30.90 -6.07
CA SER A 73 -0.32 32.25 -5.77
C SER A 73 0.76 33.35 -5.84
N GLY A 74 1.75 33.22 -6.73
CA GLY A 74 2.68 34.28 -7.12
C GLY A 74 3.58 34.84 -6.01
N ARG A 75 3.54 34.28 -4.79
CA ARG A 75 4.57 34.59 -3.78
C ARG A 75 5.82 33.81 -4.16
N ALA A 76 6.71 34.52 -4.86
CA ALA A 76 8.05 34.08 -5.20
C ALA A 76 8.76 33.55 -3.95
N ALA A 77 8.64 32.25 -3.74
CA ALA A 77 9.48 31.48 -2.85
C ALA A 77 10.47 30.78 -3.76
N THR A 78 11.65 31.38 -3.89
CA THR A 78 12.85 30.80 -4.47
C THR A 78 13.02 29.34 -4.03
N GLU A 79 13.58 28.52 -4.93
CA GLU A 79 13.69 27.05 -4.88
C GLU A 79 14.27 26.44 -3.57
N GLN A 80 14.71 27.27 -2.61
CA GLN A 80 15.13 26.87 -1.27
C GLN A 80 14.02 26.21 -0.42
N ASN A 81 12.73 26.56 -0.60
CA ASN A 81 11.71 26.29 0.42
C ASN A 81 10.99 24.92 0.32
N SER A 82 11.11 24.19 -0.79
CA SER A 82 10.51 22.85 -0.95
C SER A 82 11.32 21.75 -0.25
N LEU A 83 12.63 21.95 -0.09
CA LEU A 83 13.53 21.09 0.69
C LEU A 83 13.31 21.26 2.22
N VAL A 84 12.76 22.39 2.65
CA VAL A 84 12.50 22.70 4.07
C VAL A 84 11.22 22.02 4.59
N ARG A 85 10.18 21.84 3.77
CA ARG A 85 8.93 21.20 4.22
C ARG A 85 8.97 19.66 4.24
N SER A 86 9.85 19.02 3.47
CA SER A 86 10.15 17.59 3.61
C SER A 86 11.02 17.32 4.86
N ARG A 87 11.86 18.28 5.27
CA ARG A 87 12.52 18.27 6.60
C ARG A 87 11.48 18.32 7.73
N GLN A 88 10.41 19.11 7.62
CA GLN A 88 9.38 19.30 8.68
C GLN A 88 8.51 18.09 9.07
N ARG A 89 8.34 17.07 8.22
CA ARG A 89 7.64 15.83 8.63
C ARG A 89 8.55 14.77 9.25
N SER A 90 9.86 14.97 9.17
CA SER A 90 10.89 14.19 9.86
C SER A 90 11.24 14.82 11.21
N GLN A 91 10.96 16.11 11.40
CA GLN A 91 11.54 16.96 12.45
C GLN A 91 11.06 16.77 13.90
N PRO A 92 9.84 16.32 14.27
CA PRO A 92 9.53 16.22 15.70
C PRO A 92 10.25 15.04 16.41
N ARG A 93 10.94 14.16 15.66
CA ARG A 93 11.85 13.15 16.24
C ARG A 93 13.34 13.49 16.11
N THR A 94 13.73 14.35 15.17
CA THR A 94 15.15 14.67 14.93
C THR A 94 15.58 15.94 15.66
N GLU A 95 14.76 16.99 15.76
CA GLU A 95 15.17 18.27 16.37
C GLU A 95 15.41 18.17 17.88
N SER A 96 14.66 17.31 18.58
CA SER A 96 14.92 16.99 20.00
C SER A 96 16.17 16.13 20.20
N GLN A 97 16.71 15.51 19.15
CA GLN A 97 17.93 14.70 19.18
C GLN A 97 19.18 15.44 18.67
N THR A 98 19.04 16.47 17.81
CA THR A 98 20.18 17.22 17.28
C THR A 98 20.77 18.20 18.30
N GLN A 99 19.97 18.67 19.27
CA GLN A 99 20.39 19.67 20.26
C GLN A 99 21.32 19.13 21.37
N SER A 100 21.50 17.81 21.48
CA SER A 100 22.32 17.16 22.53
C SER A 100 23.47 16.29 22.00
N ARG A 101 23.72 16.29 20.67
CA ARG A 101 24.76 15.45 20.05
C ARG A 101 26.08 16.20 19.91
N PRO A 102 27.23 15.54 20.08
CA PRO A 102 28.52 16.16 19.79
C PRO A 102 28.61 16.52 18.29
N PRO A 103 29.20 17.68 17.96
CA PRO A 103 29.38 18.08 16.56
C PRO A 103 30.22 17.05 15.81
N ALA A 104 29.81 16.72 14.59
CA ALA A 104 30.56 15.79 13.74
C ALA A 104 31.96 16.36 13.44
N LEU A 105 32.98 15.51 13.49
CA LEU A 105 34.35 15.91 13.12
C LEU A 105 34.45 16.26 11.63
N SER A 106 35.33 17.22 11.31
CA SER A 106 35.70 17.54 9.92
C SER A 106 36.35 16.35 9.21
N ALA A 107 36.35 16.37 7.87
CA ALA A 107 36.97 15.30 7.07
C ALA A 107 38.47 15.13 7.40
N ASP A 108 39.19 16.23 7.61
CA ASP A 108 40.62 16.20 7.97
C ASP A 108 40.85 15.55 9.34
N ALA A 109 40.08 15.97 10.35
CA ALA A 109 40.18 15.42 11.71
C ALA A 109 39.82 13.93 11.74
N ARG A 110 38.78 13.51 10.98
CA ARG A 110 38.44 12.09 10.81
C ARG A 110 39.58 11.32 10.15
N ASN A 111 40.15 11.85 9.07
CA ASN A 111 41.21 11.19 8.35
C ASN A 111 42.46 10.98 9.21
N GLN A 112 42.86 12.00 9.99
CA GLN A 112 43.99 11.88 10.91
C GLN A 112 43.74 10.78 11.96
N ALA A 113 42.59 10.83 12.65
CA ALA A 113 42.26 9.88 13.71
C ALA A 113 42.06 8.44 13.18
N TYR A 114 41.43 8.28 12.02
CA TYR A 114 41.24 6.96 11.41
C TYR A 114 42.53 6.38 10.83
N ARG A 115 43.46 7.21 10.32
CA ARG A 115 44.80 6.72 9.95
C ARG A 115 45.59 6.26 11.17
N GLN A 116 45.53 7.00 12.27
CA GLN A 116 46.10 6.57 13.54
C GLN A 116 45.51 5.22 13.99
N LEU A 117 44.18 5.06 13.88
CA LEU A 117 43.50 3.80 14.18
C LEU A 117 44.00 2.64 13.30
N LEU A 118 43.98 2.79 11.98
CA LEU A 118 44.37 1.71 11.06
C LEU A 118 45.83 1.31 11.21
N ASN A 119 46.73 2.24 11.55
CA ASN A 119 48.14 1.95 11.81
C ASN A 119 48.35 1.10 13.08
N ALA A 120 47.41 1.13 14.02
CA ALA A 120 47.44 0.33 15.25
C ALA A 120 46.82 -1.07 15.09
N LEU A 121 46.19 -1.35 13.94
CA LEU A 121 45.48 -2.59 13.69
C LEU A 121 46.21 -3.47 12.66
N THR A 122 45.96 -4.77 12.73
CA THR A 122 46.46 -5.75 11.76
C THR A 122 45.29 -6.42 11.03
N LEU A 123 45.58 -7.08 9.91
CA LEU A 123 44.57 -7.85 9.19
C LEU A 123 44.63 -9.32 9.63
N HIS A 124 43.53 -9.83 10.16
CA HIS A 124 43.40 -11.20 10.62
C HIS A 124 43.50 -12.19 9.44
N PRO A 125 44.14 -13.36 9.61
CA PRO A 125 44.30 -14.34 8.52
C PRO A 125 42.98 -14.80 7.88
N GLU A 126 41.93 -15.00 8.67
CA GLU A 126 40.60 -15.39 8.13
C GLU A 126 39.96 -14.29 7.28
N ASP A 127 40.10 -13.02 7.71
CA ASP A 127 39.57 -11.89 6.96
C ASP A 127 40.38 -11.69 5.67
N ARG A 128 41.70 -11.90 5.71
CA ARG A 128 42.56 -11.93 4.51
C ARG A 128 42.12 -13.04 3.55
N ALA A 129 41.84 -14.24 4.06
CA ALA A 129 41.35 -15.35 3.25
C ALA A 129 39.99 -15.04 2.59
N ASP A 130 39.06 -14.35 3.27
CA ASP A 130 37.81 -13.87 2.68
C ASP A 130 38.05 -12.91 1.51
N LEU A 131 38.99 -11.96 1.69
CA LEU A 131 39.34 -10.98 0.66
C LEU A 131 40.01 -11.64 -0.56
N HIS A 132 40.92 -12.60 -0.35
CA HIS A 132 41.50 -13.39 -1.43
C HIS A 132 40.46 -14.23 -2.17
N ARG A 133 39.51 -14.85 -1.45
CA ARG A 133 38.40 -15.60 -2.04
C ARG A 133 37.52 -14.72 -2.93
N ARG A 134 37.44 -13.41 -2.65
CA ARG A 134 36.78 -12.40 -3.51
C ARG A 134 37.64 -11.91 -4.67
N GLY A 135 38.84 -12.46 -4.84
CA GLY A 135 39.76 -12.16 -5.94
C GLY A 135 40.62 -10.92 -5.72
N LEU A 136 40.85 -10.49 -4.48
CA LEU A 136 41.77 -9.39 -4.18
C LEU A 136 43.19 -9.88 -3.93
N THR A 137 44.18 -9.16 -4.46
CA THR A 137 45.61 -9.40 -4.19
C THR A 137 46.07 -8.69 -2.92
N ASP A 138 47.18 -9.12 -2.33
CA ASP A 138 47.74 -8.46 -1.14
C ASP A 138 48.04 -6.97 -1.38
N ALA A 139 48.55 -6.63 -2.56
CA ALA A 139 48.82 -5.25 -2.94
C ALA A 139 47.53 -4.41 -2.99
N GLN A 140 46.42 -4.99 -3.48
CA GLN A 140 45.11 -4.33 -3.52
C GLN A 140 44.53 -4.17 -2.11
N ILE A 141 44.65 -5.19 -1.26
CA ILE A 141 44.21 -5.15 0.13
C ILE A 141 44.96 -4.08 0.91
N GLU A 142 46.29 -4.00 0.75
CA GLU A 142 47.13 -2.99 1.39
C GLU A 142 46.76 -1.57 0.90
N THR A 143 46.57 -1.41 -0.42
CA THR A 143 46.13 -0.15 -1.03
C THR A 143 44.76 0.28 -0.51
N TRP A 144 43.83 -0.66 -0.32
CA TRP A 144 42.52 -0.36 0.24
C TRP A 144 42.62 0.04 1.72
N GLY A 145 43.56 -0.55 2.47
CA GLY A 145 43.81 -0.23 3.88
C GLY A 145 42.85 -0.94 4.85
N VAL A 146 42.34 -2.11 4.47
CA VAL A 146 41.46 -2.92 5.34
C VAL A 146 42.23 -3.49 6.51
N LYS A 147 41.68 -3.36 7.72
CA LYS A 147 42.22 -3.96 8.95
C LYS A 147 41.12 -4.66 9.73
N SER A 148 41.49 -5.67 10.51
CA SER A 148 40.58 -6.44 11.33
C SER A 148 40.42 -5.81 12.71
N VAL A 149 39.27 -6.07 13.32
CA VAL A 149 38.95 -5.69 14.69
C VAL A 149 38.28 -6.87 15.40
N GLU A 150 38.56 -7.00 16.69
CA GLU A 150 37.86 -7.93 17.55
C GLU A 150 36.74 -7.25 18.33
N GLN A 151 35.93 -8.07 19.03
CA GLN A 151 34.86 -7.54 19.86
C GLN A 151 35.43 -6.60 20.93
N TRP A 152 34.91 -5.37 21.00
CA TRP A 152 35.40 -4.35 21.94
C TRP A 152 36.91 -4.11 21.86
N GLN A 153 37.45 -4.06 20.63
CA GLN A 153 38.88 -3.89 20.38
C GLN A 153 39.51 -2.79 21.25
N ALA A 154 40.47 -3.18 22.10
CA ALA A 154 41.25 -2.25 22.91
C ALA A 154 42.29 -1.52 22.07
N LEU A 155 42.55 -0.26 22.43
CA LEU A 155 43.51 0.64 21.80
C LEU A 155 44.64 0.94 22.78
N THR A 156 45.86 1.07 22.25
CA THR A 156 47.05 1.48 23.03
C THR A 156 47.07 2.97 23.33
N CYS A 157 46.51 3.79 22.44
CA CYS A 157 46.40 5.23 22.59
C CYS A 157 44.92 5.66 22.48
N PRO A 158 44.46 6.64 23.26
CA PRO A 158 43.08 7.08 23.19
C PRO A 158 42.79 7.80 21.87
N LEU A 159 41.62 7.53 21.31
CA LEU A 159 41.07 8.27 20.17
C LEU A 159 39.94 9.22 20.63
N PRO A 160 39.62 10.27 19.84
CA PRO A 160 38.54 11.19 20.18
C PRO A 160 37.20 10.45 20.35
N VAL A 161 36.51 10.65 21.48
CA VAL A 161 35.18 10.07 21.75
C VAL A 161 34.09 10.57 20.79
N THR A 162 34.37 11.67 20.08
CA THR A 162 33.53 12.22 19.01
C THR A 162 33.75 11.54 17.66
N LEU A 163 34.72 10.62 17.56
CA LEU A 163 34.97 9.82 16.38
C LEU A 163 34.00 8.61 16.34
N PRO A 164 33.26 8.41 15.23
CA PRO A 164 32.35 7.28 15.13
C PRO A 164 33.05 5.93 15.32
N GLY A 165 32.48 5.10 16.18
CA GLY A 165 32.98 3.77 16.51
C GLY A 165 33.94 3.73 17.70
N VAL A 166 34.32 4.86 18.28
CA VAL A 166 35.10 4.94 19.53
C VAL A 166 34.17 4.96 20.75
N SER A 167 34.45 4.13 21.75
CA SER A 167 33.70 4.05 23.00
C SER A 167 33.86 5.32 23.86
N PRO A 168 32.99 5.57 24.85
CA PRO A 168 33.05 6.76 25.69
C PRO A 168 34.35 6.93 26.49
N ASP A 169 35.13 5.87 26.66
CA ASP A 169 36.43 5.89 27.33
C ASP A 169 37.58 6.35 26.42
N GLY A 170 37.38 6.38 25.09
CA GLY A 170 38.42 6.67 24.11
C GLY A 170 39.40 5.51 23.86
N PHE A 171 39.37 4.43 24.66
CA PHE A 171 40.32 3.33 24.63
C PHE A 171 39.78 2.05 24.00
N HIS A 172 38.47 1.97 23.76
CA HIS A 172 37.86 0.80 23.11
C HIS A 172 37.08 1.20 21.86
N LEU A 173 36.91 0.25 20.94
CA LEU A 173 36.04 0.40 19.77
C LEU A 173 34.71 -0.30 20.01
N ASN A 174 33.62 0.32 19.55
CA ASN A 174 32.28 -0.30 19.52
C ASN A 174 32.13 -1.16 18.25
N CYS A 175 32.81 -2.30 18.24
CA CYS A 175 32.79 -3.26 17.12
C CYS A 175 32.56 -4.70 17.57
N GLN A 176 32.23 -5.52 16.58
CA GLN A 176 32.20 -6.97 16.64
C GLN A 176 33.34 -7.54 15.78
N PRO A 177 33.67 -8.84 15.93
CA PRO A 177 34.72 -9.47 15.14
C PRO A 177 34.49 -9.37 13.63
N GLY A 178 35.51 -8.92 12.90
CA GLY A 178 35.45 -8.72 11.46
C GLY A 178 36.47 -7.71 10.94
N TYR A 179 36.21 -7.12 9.78
CA TYR A 179 37.14 -6.17 9.16
C TYR A 179 36.48 -4.83 8.78
N LEU A 180 37.25 -3.76 8.96
CA LEU A 180 36.85 -2.39 8.66
C LEU A 180 37.08 -2.07 7.18
N CYS A 181 36.01 -1.66 6.50
CA CYS A 181 36.05 -1.14 5.14
C CYS A 181 36.20 0.38 5.17
N PRO A 182 37.39 0.95 4.92
CA PRO A 182 37.60 2.40 4.91
C PRO A 182 36.79 3.05 3.79
N ILE A 183 36.12 4.16 4.14
CA ILE A 183 35.35 5.00 3.23
C ILE A 183 36.18 6.24 2.91
N HIS A 184 36.74 6.27 1.72
CA HIS A 184 37.48 7.41 1.21
C HIS A 184 36.54 8.40 0.51
N ASN A 185 36.69 9.69 0.77
CA ASN A 185 36.03 10.72 -0.03
C ASN A 185 36.78 10.97 -1.36
N VAL A 186 36.27 11.89 -2.18
CA VAL A 186 36.89 12.22 -3.49
C VAL A 186 38.34 12.73 -3.39
N HIS A 187 38.70 13.32 -2.25
CA HIS A 187 40.03 13.82 -1.92
C HIS A 187 40.97 12.77 -1.30
N GLY A 188 40.53 11.51 -1.19
CA GLY A 188 41.36 10.41 -0.63
C GLY A 188 41.45 10.42 0.90
N GLN A 189 40.55 11.13 1.58
CA GLN A 189 40.50 11.22 3.03
C GLN A 189 39.57 10.15 3.60
N ILE A 190 39.96 9.50 4.70
CA ILE A 190 39.11 8.51 5.38
C ILE A 190 38.06 9.25 6.21
N VAL A 191 36.79 9.12 5.82
CA VAL A 191 35.66 9.83 6.46
C VAL A 191 34.74 8.92 7.26
N GLY A 192 34.95 7.60 7.22
CA GLY A 192 34.19 6.64 8.00
C GLY A 192 34.54 5.19 7.66
N PHE A 193 33.81 4.26 8.28
CA PHE A 193 33.95 2.84 8.06
C PHE A 193 32.58 2.14 7.96
N GLN A 194 32.54 1.06 7.18
CA GLN A 194 31.61 -0.04 7.43
C GLN A 194 32.37 -1.25 7.95
N LEU A 195 31.85 -1.87 9.01
CA LEU A 195 32.35 -3.13 9.54
C LEU A 195 31.68 -4.29 8.80
N ARG A 196 32.47 -5.13 8.13
CA ARG A 196 32.04 -6.45 7.67
C ARG A 196 32.21 -7.43 8.81
N LEU A 197 31.14 -8.11 9.21
CA LEU A 197 31.19 -9.13 10.27
C LEU A 197 31.83 -10.43 9.78
N ARG A 198 32.72 -11.02 10.58
CA ARG A 198 33.34 -12.33 10.30
C ARG A 198 32.30 -13.45 10.33
N HIS A 199 31.42 -13.43 11.33
CA HIS A 199 30.27 -14.32 11.46
C HIS A 199 28.97 -13.54 11.25
N VAL A 200 28.06 -14.07 10.43
CA VAL A 200 26.82 -13.38 10.06
C VAL A 200 25.71 -13.77 11.03
N ASP A 201 25.23 -12.80 11.81
CA ASP A 201 24.02 -12.92 12.63
C ASP A 201 22.77 -12.49 11.83
N GLU A 202 21.57 -12.63 12.42
CA GLU A 202 20.26 -12.20 11.87
C GLU A 202 20.20 -10.71 11.45
N GLY A 203 21.15 -9.88 11.90
CA GLY A 203 21.22 -8.43 11.64
C GLY A 203 21.91 -8.00 10.34
N GLY A 204 22.35 -8.93 9.49
CA GLY A 204 22.96 -8.64 8.19
C GLY A 204 24.50 -8.59 8.19
N ARG A 205 25.09 -8.55 6.98
CA ARG A 205 26.55 -8.75 6.74
C ARG A 205 27.45 -7.55 7.07
N TYR A 206 26.91 -6.34 7.00
CA TYR A 206 27.65 -5.08 7.17
C TYR A 206 26.97 -4.19 8.20
N ARG A 207 27.76 -3.48 9.01
CA ARG A 207 27.28 -2.50 10.00
C ARG A 207 28.02 -1.19 9.84
N TRP A 208 27.32 -0.08 10.05
CA TRP A 208 27.96 1.22 10.16
C TRP A 208 28.84 1.29 11.40
N PHE A 209 30.06 1.81 11.27
CA PHE A 209 30.93 2.07 12.41
C PHE A 209 30.44 3.30 13.17
N THR A 210 29.89 3.09 14.36
CA THR A 210 29.15 4.09 15.13
C THR A 210 29.35 3.86 16.61
N SER A 211 29.38 4.93 17.40
CA SER A 211 29.38 4.86 18.88
C SER A 211 27.96 5.02 19.44
N ALA A 212 27.01 5.42 18.61
CA ALA A 212 25.61 5.52 18.99
C ALA A 212 24.98 4.13 19.16
N THR A 213 24.52 3.83 20.37
CA THR A 213 23.86 2.57 20.72
C THR A 213 22.63 2.82 21.58
N LYS A 214 21.85 1.78 21.89
CA LYS A 214 20.73 1.89 22.84
C LYS A 214 21.18 2.37 24.23
N LYS A 215 22.42 2.06 24.63
CA LYS A 215 23.03 2.47 25.91
C LYS A 215 23.78 3.81 25.82
N ASN A 216 24.11 4.26 24.60
CA ASN A 216 24.79 5.51 24.33
C ASN A 216 24.08 6.27 23.19
N LEU A 217 22.93 6.88 23.50
CA LEU A 217 22.08 7.56 22.50
C LEU A 217 22.74 8.79 21.86
N ASN A 218 23.70 9.40 22.55
CA ASN A 218 24.42 10.59 22.11
C ASN A 218 25.80 10.27 21.51
N GLY A 219 26.09 8.98 21.26
CA GLY A 219 27.35 8.58 20.65
C GLY A 219 27.52 9.13 19.22
N ALA A 220 28.78 9.25 18.78
CA ALA A 220 29.11 9.70 17.45
C ALA A 220 28.55 8.75 16.36
N THR A 221 27.97 9.32 15.30
CA THR A 221 27.37 8.57 14.18
C THR A 221 28.18 8.78 12.90
N PRO A 222 28.03 7.90 11.88
CA PRO A 222 28.79 8.03 10.64
C PRO A 222 28.52 9.30 9.83
N HIS A 223 27.41 10.00 10.09
CA HIS A 223 27.01 11.19 9.34
C HIS A 223 28.09 12.27 9.34
N LEU A 224 28.27 12.92 8.20
CA LEU A 224 29.20 14.03 7.98
C LEU A 224 28.64 15.34 8.56
N LEU A 225 29.42 16.42 8.47
CA LEU A 225 29.02 17.76 8.94
C LEU A 225 27.72 18.28 8.31
N ASN A 226 27.45 17.93 7.05
CA ASN A 226 26.20 18.28 6.37
C ASN A 226 25.01 17.37 6.76
N GLY A 227 25.21 16.43 7.67
CA GLY A 227 24.20 15.48 8.14
C GLY A 227 23.94 14.31 7.19
N GLU A 228 24.69 14.19 6.09
CA GLU A 228 24.57 13.09 5.14
C GLU A 228 25.49 11.91 5.51
N LEU A 229 25.15 10.71 5.04
CA LEU A 229 26.07 9.57 5.13
C LEU A 229 27.16 9.68 4.06
N PRO A 230 28.40 9.25 4.34
CA PRO A 230 29.46 9.31 3.36
C PRO A 230 29.20 8.34 2.19
N VAL A 231 29.61 8.76 0.99
CA VAL A 231 29.77 7.89 -0.18
C VAL A 231 31.25 7.50 -0.33
N ALA A 232 31.52 6.28 -0.74
CA ALA A 232 32.89 5.77 -0.86
C ALA A 232 33.40 5.98 -2.29
N VAL A 233 34.55 6.61 -2.47
CA VAL A 233 35.24 6.69 -3.76
C VAL A 233 36.36 5.66 -3.78
N HIS A 234 36.31 4.75 -4.74
CA HIS A 234 37.33 3.72 -4.96
C HIS A 234 38.03 3.97 -6.28
N ARG A 235 39.37 4.06 -6.22
CA ARG A 235 40.22 4.30 -7.38
C ARG A 235 40.93 3.01 -7.79
N PRO A 236 40.98 2.68 -9.08
CA PRO A 236 41.73 1.52 -9.57
C PRO A 236 43.24 1.79 -9.53
N THR A 237 44.05 0.73 -9.54
CA THR A 237 45.50 0.87 -9.76
C THR A 237 45.83 1.57 -11.08
N GLN A 238 45.03 1.30 -12.13
CA GLN A 238 45.14 1.94 -13.42
C GLN A 238 43.75 2.35 -13.92
N ILE A 239 43.59 3.62 -14.29
CA ILE A 239 42.35 4.11 -14.91
C ILE A 239 42.41 3.80 -16.41
N ILE A 240 41.53 2.92 -16.85
CA ILE A 240 41.38 2.49 -18.25
C ILE A 240 40.03 2.98 -18.81
N ARG A 241 39.04 3.25 -17.95
CA ARG A 241 37.71 3.74 -18.34
C ARG A 241 37.46 5.18 -17.87
N SER A 242 37.23 6.08 -18.83
CA SER A 242 36.80 7.48 -18.63
C SER A 242 35.27 7.56 -18.42
N ALA A 243 34.77 6.86 -17.40
CA ALA A 243 33.38 6.93 -16.97
C ALA A 243 33.31 6.71 -15.46
N ILE A 244 32.35 7.32 -14.78
CA ILE A 244 32.20 7.18 -13.32
C ILE A 244 31.24 6.02 -13.05
N GLY A 245 31.69 5.01 -12.31
CA GLY A 245 30.86 3.86 -11.93
C GLY A 245 30.06 4.14 -10.66
N LEU A 246 28.75 3.90 -10.64
CA LEU A 246 27.97 3.85 -9.40
C LEU A 246 27.64 2.40 -9.06
N VAL A 247 28.06 1.95 -7.87
CA VAL A 247 27.95 0.54 -7.45
C VAL A 247 27.33 0.45 -6.06
N GLU A 248 26.47 -0.53 -5.84
CA GLU A 248 25.83 -0.75 -4.54
C GLU A 248 26.83 -1.22 -3.46
N GLY A 249 26.66 -0.69 -2.23
CA GLY A 249 27.58 -0.90 -1.11
C GLY A 249 28.70 0.14 -1.08
N VAL A 250 29.42 0.22 0.06
CA VAL A 250 30.62 1.08 0.21
C VAL A 250 31.92 0.27 0.37
N GLY A 251 31.79 -1.05 0.58
CA GLY A 251 32.89 -1.95 0.93
C GLY A 251 33.52 -2.66 -0.27
N ALA A 252 33.63 -3.99 -0.19
CA ALA A 252 34.41 -4.78 -1.15
C ALA A 252 33.87 -4.71 -2.59
N LYS A 253 32.54 -4.75 -2.78
CA LYS A 253 31.89 -4.75 -4.09
C LYS A 253 32.29 -3.57 -5.00
N PRO A 254 32.14 -2.30 -4.58
CA PRO A 254 32.61 -1.17 -5.39
C PRO A 254 34.13 -1.15 -5.56
N PHE A 255 34.91 -1.57 -4.56
CA PHE A 255 36.38 -1.63 -4.66
C PHE A 255 36.85 -2.65 -5.70
N ILE A 256 36.35 -3.89 -5.63
CA ILE A 256 36.63 -4.95 -6.61
C ILE A 256 36.21 -4.50 -8.01
N THR A 257 35.03 -3.89 -8.11
CA THR A 257 34.55 -3.33 -9.38
C THR A 257 35.53 -2.29 -9.93
N ALA A 258 36.03 -1.38 -9.10
CA ALA A 258 37.02 -0.39 -9.54
C ALA A 258 38.27 -1.08 -10.12
N GLN A 259 38.86 -2.01 -9.35
CA GLN A 259 40.09 -2.72 -9.77
C GLN A 259 39.89 -3.51 -11.06
N ARG A 260 38.83 -4.32 -11.16
CA ARG A 260 38.58 -5.17 -12.33
C ARG A 260 38.20 -4.37 -13.58
N ARG A 261 37.54 -3.23 -13.42
CA ARG A 261 37.08 -2.41 -14.54
C ARG A 261 38.09 -1.36 -14.98
N GLY A 262 39.14 -1.12 -14.18
CA GLY A 262 40.03 0.03 -14.37
C GLY A 262 39.23 1.34 -14.34
N GLN A 263 38.25 1.45 -13.45
CA GLN A 263 37.25 2.52 -13.43
C GLN A 263 37.15 3.13 -12.03
N ILE A 264 37.02 4.45 -11.91
CA ILE A 264 36.70 5.05 -10.61
C ILE A 264 35.23 4.73 -10.28
N THR A 265 34.99 4.11 -9.13
CA THR A 265 33.64 3.79 -8.67
C THR A 265 33.27 4.59 -7.42
N ILE A 266 31.99 4.92 -7.31
CA ILE A 266 31.38 5.49 -6.13
C ILE A 266 30.42 4.46 -5.55
N GLY A 267 30.61 4.14 -4.27
CA GLY A 267 29.78 3.25 -3.49
C GLY A 267 28.83 4.01 -2.56
N ALA A 268 27.60 3.53 -2.42
CA ALA A 268 26.67 3.97 -1.39
C ALA A 268 26.01 2.77 -0.70
N ALA A 269 25.85 2.85 0.63
CA ALA A 269 25.28 1.76 1.41
C ALA A 269 23.84 1.44 0.96
N GLY A 270 23.59 0.18 0.57
CA GLY A 270 22.30 -0.25 0.04
C GLY A 270 21.86 0.48 -1.23
N GLY A 271 22.79 1.08 -1.98
CA GLY A 271 22.52 1.80 -3.22
C GLY A 271 21.80 3.15 -3.04
N GLN A 272 21.79 3.69 -1.82
CA GLN A 272 21.06 4.90 -1.43
C GLN A 272 21.76 6.21 -1.82
N PHE A 273 22.25 6.33 -3.06
CA PHE A 273 22.95 7.52 -3.53
C PHE A 273 22.13 8.81 -3.35
N ALA A 274 20.82 8.76 -3.62
CA ALA A 274 19.92 9.89 -3.46
C ALA A 274 19.67 10.33 -2.00
N SER A 275 20.17 9.58 -1.00
CA SER A 275 20.10 9.97 0.41
C SER A 275 21.24 10.89 0.85
N SER A 276 22.28 11.04 0.03
CA SER A 276 23.41 11.96 0.26
C SER A 276 23.65 12.87 -0.96
N PRO A 277 22.64 13.65 -1.40
CA PRO A 277 22.71 14.41 -2.65
C PRO A 277 23.83 15.46 -2.69
N GLU A 278 24.14 16.14 -1.59
CA GLU A 278 25.19 17.17 -1.57
C GLU A 278 26.57 16.54 -1.72
N THR A 279 26.86 15.52 -0.91
CA THR A 279 28.13 14.76 -0.94
C THR A 279 28.32 14.08 -2.29
N LEU A 280 27.26 13.47 -2.83
CA LEU A 280 27.28 12.84 -4.14
C LEU A 280 27.56 13.86 -5.25
N LYS A 281 26.90 15.02 -5.22
CA LYS A 281 27.09 16.04 -6.27
C LYS A 281 28.53 16.57 -6.28
N ILE A 282 29.08 16.93 -5.13
CA ILE A 282 30.47 17.40 -5.00
C ILE A 282 31.42 16.33 -5.55
N THR A 283 31.24 15.08 -5.12
CA THR A 283 32.06 13.94 -5.57
C THR A 283 31.99 13.77 -7.09
N LEU A 284 30.79 13.81 -7.67
CA LEU A 284 30.59 13.65 -9.11
C LEU A 284 31.19 14.80 -9.90
N ASP A 285 30.99 16.05 -9.48
CA ASP A 285 31.51 17.22 -10.20
C ASP A 285 33.04 17.20 -10.23
N THR A 286 33.69 16.91 -9.10
CA THR A 286 35.15 16.76 -9.03
C THR A 286 35.65 15.63 -9.95
N LEU A 287 35.00 14.46 -9.93
CA LEU A 287 35.41 13.34 -10.79
C LEU A 287 35.10 13.58 -12.26
N ALA A 288 34.04 14.34 -12.57
CA ALA A 288 33.67 14.69 -13.93
C ALA A 288 34.71 15.61 -14.58
N GLU A 289 35.26 16.55 -13.81
CA GLU A 289 36.37 17.40 -14.22
C GLU A 289 37.66 16.59 -14.37
N GLU A 290 37.98 15.73 -13.40
CA GLU A 290 39.18 14.89 -13.41
C GLU A 290 39.21 13.94 -14.62
N LEU A 291 38.12 13.23 -14.87
CA LEU A 291 38.01 12.23 -15.92
C LEU A 291 37.56 12.80 -17.27
N ARG A 292 37.21 14.10 -17.30
CA ARG A 292 36.62 14.81 -18.46
C ARG A 292 35.41 14.08 -19.03
N THR A 293 34.53 13.60 -18.16
CA THR A 293 33.36 12.78 -18.54
C THR A 293 32.13 13.19 -17.75
N ARG A 294 30.97 13.10 -18.39
CA ARG A 294 29.66 13.18 -17.72
C ARG A 294 28.86 11.90 -17.86
N THR A 295 29.55 10.81 -18.21
CA THR A 295 28.95 9.49 -18.34
C THR A 295 29.02 8.75 -17.01
N ILE A 296 27.85 8.31 -16.55
CA ILE A 296 27.67 7.47 -15.38
C ILE A 296 27.34 6.05 -15.84
N GLU A 297 28.15 5.10 -15.40
CA GLU A 297 27.88 3.67 -15.55
C GLU A 297 27.28 3.14 -14.24
N PHE A 298 25.99 2.84 -14.26
CA PHE A 298 25.24 2.39 -13.09
C PHE A 298 25.22 0.86 -13.03
N TYR A 299 25.80 0.27 -11.98
CA TYR A 299 25.82 -1.17 -11.76
C TYR A 299 24.71 -1.56 -10.78
N LEU A 300 23.72 -2.31 -11.28
CA LEU A 300 22.59 -2.79 -10.48
C LEU A 300 22.99 -3.97 -9.60
N ASP A 301 22.35 -4.07 -8.43
CA ASP A 301 22.36 -5.27 -7.60
C ASP A 301 21.57 -6.41 -8.28
N ALA A 302 22.02 -7.65 -8.11
CA ALA A 302 21.33 -8.81 -8.65
C ALA A 302 19.90 -8.90 -8.11
N GLY A 303 18.92 -9.06 -9.01
CA GLY A 303 17.50 -9.10 -8.64
C GLY A 303 16.85 -7.75 -8.36
N ALA A 304 17.57 -6.63 -8.54
CA ALA A 304 17.02 -5.30 -8.29
C ALA A 304 15.78 -5.00 -9.14
N VAL A 305 15.77 -5.41 -10.41
CA VAL A 305 14.66 -5.15 -11.36
C VAL A 305 13.33 -5.77 -10.90
N ARG A 306 13.36 -6.85 -10.12
CA ARG A 306 12.17 -7.49 -9.54
C ARG A 306 11.75 -6.89 -8.20
N ASN A 307 12.55 -6.00 -7.61
CA ASN A 307 12.26 -5.37 -6.32
C ASN A 307 11.79 -3.91 -6.50
N PRO A 308 10.48 -3.61 -6.34
CA PRO A 308 9.94 -2.27 -6.57
C PRO A 308 10.47 -1.21 -5.61
N HIS A 309 10.96 -1.61 -4.43
CA HIS A 309 11.55 -0.70 -3.45
C HIS A 309 12.96 -0.25 -3.87
N VAL A 310 13.79 -1.20 -4.32
CA VAL A 310 15.14 -0.93 -4.83
C VAL A 310 15.07 -0.09 -6.10
N MET A 311 14.21 -0.46 -7.07
CA MET A 311 14.00 0.34 -8.28
C MET A 311 13.51 1.76 -8.00
N ARG A 312 12.74 1.97 -6.92
CA ARG A 312 12.35 3.34 -6.53
C ARG A 312 13.55 4.18 -6.11
N GLN A 313 14.51 3.58 -5.41
CA GLN A 313 15.73 4.26 -4.96
C GLN A 313 16.61 4.60 -6.15
N TYR A 314 16.81 3.65 -7.08
CA TYR A 314 17.56 3.90 -8.31
C TYR A 314 16.93 4.98 -9.18
N ARG A 315 15.60 4.97 -9.34
CA ARG A 315 14.88 6.07 -10.03
C ARG A 315 15.09 7.43 -9.40
N ALA A 316 15.19 7.51 -8.06
CA ALA A 316 15.49 8.77 -7.38
C ALA A 316 16.90 9.25 -7.72
N THR A 317 17.89 8.34 -7.70
CA THR A 317 19.27 8.62 -8.10
C THR A 317 19.36 9.06 -9.55
N TRP A 318 18.78 8.32 -10.49
CA TRP A 318 18.81 8.65 -11.92
C TRP A 318 18.18 10.02 -12.23
N ARG A 319 17.11 10.39 -11.51
CA ARG A 319 16.51 11.72 -11.63
C ARG A 319 17.46 12.83 -11.19
N LEU A 320 18.21 12.63 -10.10
CA LEU A 320 19.23 13.58 -9.65
C LEU A 320 20.36 13.70 -10.68
N LEU A 321 20.89 12.57 -11.16
CA LEU A 321 21.97 12.55 -12.15
C LEU A 321 21.56 13.26 -13.45
N LYS A 322 20.35 12.96 -13.97
CA LYS A 322 19.80 13.63 -15.14
C LYS A 322 19.61 15.13 -14.90
N LYS A 323 19.10 15.53 -13.73
CA LYS A 323 18.95 16.94 -13.34
C LYS A 323 20.30 17.68 -13.32
N TRP A 324 21.38 17.01 -12.92
CA TRP A 324 22.73 17.57 -12.90
C TRP A 324 23.46 17.48 -14.25
N GLY A 325 22.80 17.01 -15.32
CA GLY A 325 23.37 16.97 -16.66
C GLY A 325 24.27 15.77 -16.95
N TYR A 326 24.17 14.70 -16.15
CA TYR A 326 24.90 13.45 -16.39
C TYR A 326 24.10 12.51 -17.30
N SER A 327 24.81 11.82 -18.20
CA SER A 327 24.27 10.74 -19.02
C SER A 327 24.42 9.41 -18.27
N VAL A 328 23.33 8.67 -18.09
CA VAL A 328 23.35 7.40 -17.34
C VAL A 328 23.11 6.22 -18.27
N GLN A 329 24.04 5.28 -18.24
CA GLN A 329 23.91 3.96 -18.84
C GLN A 329 23.99 2.90 -17.74
N VAL A 330 23.19 1.85 -17.85
CA VAL A 330 23.01 0.84 -16.80
C VAL A 330 23.60 -0.49 -17.27
N ALA A 331 24.45 -1.08 -16.46
CA ALA A 331 25.09 -2.36 -16.75
C ALA A 331 24.10 -3.51 -16.57
N TRP A 332 23.95 -4.34 -17.61
CA TRP A 332 23.03 -5.47 -17.62
C TRP A 332 23.66 -6.72 -18.24
N TRP A 333 23.70 -7.81 -17.49
CA TRP A 333 24.19 -9.12 -17.96
C TRP A 333 23.15 -10.24 -17.72
N GLY A 334 21.89 -9.87 -17.45
CA GLY A 334 20.79 -10.82 -17.23
C GLY A 334 20.48 -11.09 -15.75
N GLN A 335 20.95 -10.24 -14.83
CA GLN A 335 20.83 -10.41 -13.38
C GLN A 335 19.43 -10.12 -12.81
N GLU A 336 18.43 -10.90 -13.25
CA GLU A 336 17.02 -10.72 -12.90
C GLU A 336 16.65 -11.12 -11.47
N THR A 337 17.42 -12.00 -10.85
CA THR A 337 17.14 -12.63 -9.55
C THR A 337 18.30 -12.49 -8.59
N LYS A 338 18.07 -12.76 -7.31
CA LYS A 338 19.12 -12.75 -6.28
C LYS A 338 20.07 -13.95 -6.36
N ALA A 339 19.78 -14.94 -7.21
CA ALA A 339 20.66 -16.08 -7.45
C ALA A 339 21.72 -15.75 -8.51
N ASP A 340 21.51 -14.68 -9.28
CA ASP A 340 22.45 -14.25 -10.29
C ASP A 340 23.66 -13.55 -9.66
N ALA A 341 24.80 -13.62 -10.35
CA ALA A 341 26.04 -13.05 -9.88
C ALA A 341 26.00 -11.51 -9.86
N ASP A 342 26.53 -10.95 -8.78
CA ASP A 342 26.82 -9.52 -8.68
C ASP A 342 28.04 -9.12 -9.52
N ILE A 343 28.24 -7.81 -9.74
CA ILE A 343 29.36 -7.29 -10.54
C ILE A 343 30.75 -7.71 -10.01
N ASP A 344 30.91 -7.86 -8.69
CA ASP A 344 32.17 -8.32 -8.08
C ASP A 344 32.38 -9.84 -8.17
N GLU A 345 31.35 -10.58 -8.57
CA GLU A 345 31.36 -12.04 -8.74
C GLU A 345 31.54 -12.45 -10.21
N LEU A 346 31.43 -11.51 -11.16
CA LEU A 346 31.69 -11.77 -12.57
C LEU A 346 33.18 -11.94 -12.88
N ASN A 347 33.53 -13.10 -13.45
CA ASN A 347 34.89 -13.39 -13.95
C ASN A 347 35.12 -12.82 -15.35
N ASP A 348 34.10 -12.83 -16.21
CA ASP A 348 34.11 -12.18 -17.51
C ASP A 348 33.10 -11.02 -17.52
N VAL A 349 33.57 -9.85 -17.93
CA VAL A 349 32.81 -8.60 -18.02
C VAL A 349 32.35 -8.29 -19.46
N ASN A 350 32.72 -9.12 -20.43
CA ASN A 350 32.23 -9.05 -21.81
C ASN A 350 30.70 -9.18 -21.98
N PRO A 351 29.94 -9.96 -21.17
CA PRO A 351 28.50 -10.05 -21.35
C PRO A 351 27.71 -8.80 -20.90
N ILE A 352 28.39 -7.79 -20.33
CA ILE A 352 27.73 -6.57 -19.87
C ILE A 352 27.24 -5.76 -21.08
N ARG A 353 25.92 -5.65 -21.19
CA ARG A 353 25.23 -4.74 -22.10
C ARG A 353 24.92 -3.43 -21.39
N TRP A 354 25.13 -2.32 -22.10
CA TRP A 354 24.81 -0.99 -21.60
C TRP A 354 23.42 -0.60 -22.04
N LEU A 355 22.49 -0.59 -21.09
CA LEU A 355 21.09 -0.26 -21.33
C LEU A 355 20.78 1.17 -20.88
N SER A 356 19.92 1.84 -21.63
CA SER A 356 19.34 3.11 -21.22
C SER A 356 18.36 2.90 -20.04
N ILE A 357 18.08 3.97 -19.29
CA ILE A 357 17.09 3.93 -18.20
C ILE A 357 15.73 3.38 -18.69
N PRO A 358 15.15 3.84 -19.83
CA PRO A 358 13.88 3.29 -20.31
C PRO A 358 13.93 1.79 -20.62
N GLN A 359 15.04 1.26 -21.13
CA GLN A 359 15.18 -0.17 -21.39
C GLN A 359 15.19 -0.98 -20.09
N ILE A 360 15.90 -0.51 -19.06
CA ILE A 360 15.84 -1.13 -17.73
C ILE A 360 14.45 -0.99 -17.11
N GLU A 361 13.79 0.15 -17.29
CA GLU A 361 12.43 0.32 -16.82
C GLU A 361 11.44 -0.59 -17.53
N ALA A 362 11.67 -0.96 -18.79
CA ALA A 362 10.88 -1.98 -19.49
C ALA A 362 11.12 -3.39 -18.93
N ILE A 363 12.36 -3.72 -18.54
CA ILE A 363 12.71 -4.99 -17.89
C ILE A 363 12.13 -5.06 -16.46
N ALA A 364 12.24 -3.96 -15.71
CA ALA A 364 11.73 -3.82 -14.35
C ALA A 364 10.23 -3.50 -14.29
N HIS A 365 9.62 -3.15 -15.42
CA HIS A 365 8.18 -3.11 -15.54
C HIS A 365 7.73 -4.52 -15.16
N PRO A 366 6.75 -4.67 -14.27
CA PRO A 366 6.15 -5.98 -14.10
C PRO A 366 5.75 -6.41 -15.50
N ARG A 367 6.43 -7.43 -16.07
CA ARG A 367 5.73 -8.35 -16.96
C ARG A 367 4.55 -8.73 -16.11
N PHE A 368 3.39 -8.16 -16.44
CA PHE A 368 2.18 -8.40 -15.69
C PHE A 368 2.06 -9.90 -15.80
N ASP A 369 2.43 -10.63 -14.75
CA ASP A 369 2.38 -12.08 -14.74
C ASP A 369 0.91 -12.43 -14.50
N TRP A 370 0.11 -11.99 -15.47
CA TRP A 370 -1.31 -12.19 -15.56
C TRP A 370 -1.53 -13.70 -15.58
N LEU A 371 -0.65 -14.45 -16.27
CA LEU A 371 -0.60 -15.90 -16.26
C LEU A 371 -0.31 -16.46 -14.87
N GLY A 372 0.76 -16.04 -14.17
CA GLY A 372 1.07 -16.55 -12.84
C GLY A 372 0.06 -16.14 -11.76
N ARG A 373 -0.58 -14.97 -11.89
CA ARG A 373 -1.69 -14.56 -11.03
C ARG A 373 -2.99 -15.28 -11.35
N ILE A 374 -3.29 -15.55 -12.62
CA ILE A 374 -4.42 -16.36 -13.04
C ILE A 374 -4.17 -17.80 -12.64
N GLN A 375 -2.99 -18.36 -12.84
CA GLN A 375 -2.59 -19.66 -12.33
C GLN A 375 -2.68 -19.69 -10.80
N GLN A 376 -2.25 -18.66 -10.06
CA GLN A 376 -2.46 -18.60 -8.60
C GLN A 376 -3.93 -18.43 -8.23
N ALA A 377 -4.73 -17.73 -9.01
CA ALA A 377 -6.17 -17.55 -8.78
C ALA A 377 -7.00 -18.78 -9.16
N LEU A 378 -6.54 -19.57 -10.14
CA LEU A 378 -7.09 -20.86 -10.58
C LEU A 378 -6.59 -22.02 -9.70
N LYS A 379 -5.33 -21.96 -9.23
CA LYS A 379 -4.74 -22.90 -8.23
C LYS A 379 -5.26 -22.64 -6.83
N LYS A 380 -5.71 -21.41 -6.53
CA LYS A 380 -6.63 -21.19 -5.42
C LYS A 380 -7.91 -21.90 -5.82
N THR A 381 -8.05 -23.15 -5.38
CA THR A 381 -9.32 -23.85 -5.39
C THR A 381 -10.32 -22.89 -4.78
N PRO A 382 -11.29 -22.34 -5.54
CA PRO A 382 -12.44 -21.76 -4.88
C PRO A 382 -12.95 -22.89 -4.01
N GLN A 383 -12.96 -22.71 -2.69
CA GLN A 383 -13.79 -23.59 -1.86
C GLN A 383 -15.16 -23.50 -2.53
N PRO A 384 -15.67 -24.58 -3.13
CA PRO A 384 -16.97 -24.54 -3.73
C PRO A 384 -17.90 -24.29 -2.54
N ARG A 385 -18.36 -23.05 -2.37
CA ARG A 385 -19.73 -22.88 -1.95
C ARG A 385 -20.49 -23.52 -3.09
N GLU A 386 -20.91 -24.75 -2.82
CA GLU A 386 -21.72 -25.62 -3.65
C GLU A 386 -22.41 -24.80 -4.72
N SER A 387 -22.10 -25.09 -5.99
CA SER A 387 -22.77 -24.43 -7.10
C SER A 387 -24.28 -24.41 -6.81
N ALA A 388 -25.00 -23.36 -7.20
CA ALA A 388 -26.45 -23.33 -7.00
C ALA A 388 -27.17 -24.57 -7.56
N ALA A 389 -26.53 -25.32 -8.47
CA ALA A 389 -26.95 -26.64 -8.95
C ALA A 389 -26.66 -27.79 -7.96
N ALA A 390 -25.57 -27.76 -7.20
CA ALA A 390 -25.29 -28.69 -6.10
C ALA A 390 -26.19 -28.40 -4.85
N LEU A 391 -26.58 -27.14 -4.63
CA LEU A 391 -27.57 -26.74 -3.61
C LEU A 391 -29.02 -27.02 -4.01
N ARG A 392 -29.28 -27.41 -5.27
CA ARG A 392 -30.57 -28.00 -5.69
C ARG A 392 -30.66 -29.46 -5.25
N THR A 393 -30.28 -29.77 -4.02
CA THR A 393 -31.05 -30.76 -3.27
C THR A 393 -32.51 -30.32 -3.39
N VAL A 394 -33.34 -31.19 -3.94
CA VAL A 394 -34.79 -31.04 -3.80
C VAL A 394 -35.02 -30.99 -2.30
N ILE A 395 -35.19 -29.79 -1.75
CA ILE A 395 -35.61 -29.63 -0.36
C ILE A 395 -36.96 -30.34 -0.33
N GLU A 396 -37.06 -31.46 0.40
CA GLU A 396 -38.34 -32.11 0.64
C GLU A 396 -39.27 -31.08 1.27
N CYS A 397 -40.13 -30.50 0.43
CA CYS A 397 -41.04 -29.45 0.81
C CYS A 397 -42.30 -30.13 1.31
N LYS A 398 -42.37 -30.36 2.63
CA LYS A 398 -43.59 -30.81 3.28
C LYS A 398 -44.53 -29.60 3.38
N GLN A 399 -45.65 -29.67 2.69
CA GLN A 399 -46.69 -28.65 2.75
C GLN A 399 -47.60 -28.93 3.95
N SER A 400 -47.96 -27.88 4.68
CA SER A 400 -48.95 -27.96 5.76
C SER A 400 -49.92 -26.80 5.60
N GLU A 401 -51.21 -27.12 5.54
CA GLU A 401 -52.28 -26.13 5.59
C GLU A 401 -52.68 -25.87 7.05
N TYR A 402 -53.16 -24.66 7.33
CA TYR A 402 -53.56 -24.27 8.67
C TYR A 402 -54.70 -23.23 8.63
N LEU A 403 -55.48 -23.16 9.71
CA LEU A 403 -56.59 -22.21 9.83
C LEU A 403 -56.11 -20.83 10.33
N PRO A 404 -56.87 -19.75 10.06
CA PRO A 404 -56.57 -18.43 10.62
C PRO A 404 -56.35 -18.48 12.14
N GLY A 405 -55.32 -17.79 12.63
CA GLY A 405 -54.92 -17.79 14.05
C GLY A 405 -53.97 -18.92 14.48
N GLN A 406 -53.77 -19.95 13.64
CA GLN A 406 -52.84 -21.05 13.96
C GLN A 406 -51.40 -20.82 13.47
N ARG A 407 -51.13 -19.72 12.75
CA ARG A 407 -49.85 -19.45 12.05
C ARG A 407 -48.63 -19.61 12.96
N LEU A 408 -48.64 -18.96 14.13
CA LEU A 408 -47.49 -18.99 15.04
C LEU A 408 -47.23 -20.38 15.60
N ALA A 409 -48.30 -21.13 15.94
CA ALA A 409 -48.19 -22.51 16.40
C ALA A 409 -47.59 -23.41 15.30
N VAL A 410 -48.02 -23.24 14.05
CA VAL A 410 -47.49 -23.99 12.90
C VAL A 410 -46.01 -23.69 12.67
N TRP A 411 -45.59 -22.42 12.81
CA TRP A 411 -44.18 -22.06 12.71
C TRP A 411 -43.36 -22.68 13.85
N GLN A 412 -43.89 -22.69 15.08
CA GLN A 412 -43.25 -23.32 16.25
C GLN A 412 -43.11 -24.83 16.05
N ASP A 413 -44.18 -25.51 15.63
CA ASP A 413 -44.19 -26.95 15.39
C ASP A 413 -43.21 -27.35 14.28
N ALA A 414 -43.13 -26.55 13.21
CA ALA A 414 -42.16 -26.78 12.14
C ALA A 414 -40.71 -26.65 12.64
N ILE A 415 -40.40 -25.62 13.43
CA ILE A 415 -39.08 -25.45 14.03
C ILE A 415 -38.76 -26.62 14.98
N ALA A 416 -39.72 -27.04 15.81
CA ALA A 416 -39.57 -28.18 16.72
C ALA A 416 -39.34 -29.51 15.99
N GLN A 417 -39.91 -29.67 14.79
CA GLN A 417 -39.67 -30.82 13.90
C GLN A 417 -38.32 -30.75 13.14
N GLY A 418 -37.53 -29.68 13.35
CA GLY A 418 -36.21 -29.51 12.74
C GLY A 418 -36.22 -28.78 11.38
N TYR A 419 -37.34 -28.19 10.97
CA TYR A 419 -37.38 -27.38 9.75
C TYR A 419 -36.62 -26.06 9.95
N ARG A 420 -35.50 -25.93 9.23
CA ARG A 420 -34.65 -24.72 9.27
C ARG A 420 -35.22 -23.54 8.49
N TYR A 421 -35.99 -23.82 7.44
CA TYR A 421 -36.54 -22.81 6.53
C TYR A 421 -38.04 -23.02 6.38
N ILE A 422 -38.81 -21.95 6.57
CA ILE A 422 -40.26 -21.94 6.43
C ILE A 422 -40.62 -20.89 5.38
N LEU A 423 -41.32 -21.30 4.33
CA LEU A 423 -41.88 -20.39 3.34
C LEU A 423 -43.40 -20.31 3.55
N ASP A 424 -43.86 -19.19 4.11
CA ASP A 424 -45.30 -18.94 4.27
C ASP A 424 -45.87 -18.37 2.96
N THR A 425 -46.64 -19.20 2.25
CA THR A 425 -47.30 -18.84 0.99
C THR A 425 -48.72 -18.32 1.17
N SER A 426 -49.14 -17.97 2.39
CA SER A 426 -50.48 -17.44 2.65
C SER A 426 -50.76 -16.19 1.81
N PRO A 427 -51.99 -16.00 1.31
CA PRO A 427 -52.33 -14.89 0.43
C PRO A 427 -52.07 -13.52 1.09
N PRO A 428 -51.89 -12.45 0.29
CA PRO A 428 -51.85 -11.08 0.80
C PRO A 428 -53.10 -10.76 1.65
N GLY A 429 -52.95 -9.91 2.66
CA GLY A 429 -54.06 -9.54 3.57
C GLY A 429 -54.37 -10.54 4.68
N SER A 430 -53.76 -11.72 4.70
CA SER A 430 -53.96 -12.76 5.75
C SER A 430 -53.29 -12.44 7.11
N GLY A 431 -52.81 -11.21 7.33
CA GLY A 431 -52.20 -10.80 8.60
C GLY A 431 -50.75 -11.25 8.85
N LYS A 432 -49.98 -11.63 7.81
CA LYS A 432 -48.60 -12.14 7.99
C LYS A 432 -47.68 -11.21 8.78
N SER A 433 -47.66 -9.92 8.44
CA SER A 433 -46.85 -8.92 9.15
C SER A 433 -47.36 -8.69 10.57
N TYR A 434 -48.68 -8.78 10.78
CA TYR A 434 -49.29 -8.66 12.10
C TYR A 434 -48.80 -9.78 13.02
N ASP A 435 -48.90 -11.04 12.58
CA ASP A 435 -48.45 -12.20 13.34
C ASP A 435 -46.93 -12.19 13.54
N SER A 436 -46.16 -11.74 12.54
CA SER A 436 -44.71 -11.54 12.67
C SER A 436 -44.36 -10.59 13.83
N GLY A 437 -45.15 -9.54 14.03
CA GLY A 437 -44.99 -8.61 15.17
C GLY A 437 -45.36 -9.21 16.52
N CYS A 438 -46.23 -10.23 16.54
CA CYS A 438 -46.62 -10.96 17.75
C CYS A 438 -45.62 -12.06 18.16
N VAL A 439 -44.55 -12.28 17.38
CA VAL A 439 -43.53 -13.28 17.70
C VAL A 439 -42.77 -12.85 18.96
N GLU A 440 -42.72 -13.76 19.94
CA GLU A 440 -41.91 -13.64 21.15
C GLU A 440 -40.71 -14.59 21.09
N PRO A 441 -39.46 -14.11 21.26
CA PRO A 441 -38.26 -14.96 21.12
C PRO A 441 -38.30 -16.21 21.99
N LYS A 442 -38.75 -16.07 23.25
CA LYS A 442 -38.86 -17.18 24.21
C LYS A 442 -39.78 -18.29 23.73
N SER A 443 -40.89 -17.95 23.06
CA SER A 443 -41.87 -18.91 22.57
C SER A 443 -41.34 -19.77 21.42
N PHE A 444 -40.22 -19.38 20.83
CA PHE A 444 -39.56 -20.12 19.76
C PHE A 444 -38.16 -20.63 20.18
N GLY A 445 -37.82 -20.58 21.47
CA GLY A 445 -36.51 -21.01 21.96
C GLY A 445 -35.33 -20.16 21.46
N ALA A 446 -35.60 -18.93 20.99
CA ALA A 446 -34.59 -18.02 20.44
C ALA A 446 -34.25 -16.90 21.45
N LYS A 447 -33.01 -16.39 21.38
CA LYS A 447 -32.59 -15.21 22.16
C LYS A 447 -33.08 -13.92 21.53
N GLN A 448 -33.21 -13.88 20.21
CA GLN A 448 -33.60 -12.68 19.47
C GLN A 448 -34.47 -13.03 18.26
N VAL A 449 -35.40 -12.13 17.94
CA VAL A 449 -36.19 -12.20 16.70
C VAL A 449 -35.90 -10.94 15.88
N ILE A 450 -35.64 -11.14 14.59
CA ILE A 450 -35.23 -10.12 13.64
C ILE A 450 -36.25 -10.09 12.51
N TYR A 451 -36.94 -8.97 12.36
CA TYR A 451 -37.83 -8.68 11.24
C TYR A 451 -37.11 -7.86 10.17
N ALA A 452 -36.84 -8.47 9.03
CA ALA A 452 -36.16 -7.86 7.91
C ALA A 452 -37.16 -7.34 6.87
N SER A 453 -37.08 -6.04 6.56
CA SER A 453 -37.92 -5.38 5.56
C SER A 453 -37.25 -4.11 5.00
N ASP A 454 -37.47 -3.81 3.72
CA ASP A 454 -37.10 -2.53 3.10
C ASP A 454 -37.85 -1.35 3.75
N GLN A 455 -38.99 -1.61 4.40
CA GLN A 455 -39.80 -0.62 5.12
C GLN A 455 -39.57 -0.66 6.64
N HIS A 456 -38.47 -1.25 7.12
CA HIS A 456 -38.20 -1.45 8.55
C HIS A 456 -38.46 -0.21 9.44
N ARG A 457 -38.14 1.00 8.97
CA ARG A 457 -38.38 2.27 9.71
C ARG A 457 -39.86 2.60 9.93
N ASN A 458 -40.74 2.20 9.02
CA ASN A 458 -42.15 2.57 8.97
C ASN A 458 -43.01 1.30 8.88
N PRO A 459 -43.15 0.54 9.98
CA PRO A 459 -43.91 -0.69 9.96
C PRO A 459 -45.37 -0.39 9.65
N THR A 460 -46.00 -1.24 8.85
CA THR A 460 -47.40 -1.08 8.40
C THR A 460 -48.42 -1.57 9.43
N VAL A 461 -47.97 -2.29 10.46
CA VAL A 461 -48.80 -2.85 11.53
C VAL A 461 -48.27 -2.41 12.90
N THR A 462 -49.17 -2.18 13.85
CA THR A 462 -48.84 -1.72 15.20
C THR A 462 -48.09 -2.78 16.01
N THR A 463 -48.30 -4.08 15.77
CA THR A 463 -47.58 -5.15 16.48
C THR A 463 -46.06 -5.14 16.25
N LEU A 464 -45.59 -4.47 15.20
CA LEU A 464 -44.17 -4.23 14.91
C LEU A 464 -43.66 -2.88 15.43
N ALA A 465 -44.49 -2.11 16.14
CA ALA A 465 -44.11 -0.81 16.68
C ALA A 465 -43.19 -0.94 17.91
N GLN A 466 -42.50 0.16 18.20
CA GLN A 466 -41.56 0.25 19.32
C GLN A 466 -42.24 0.02 20.68
N GLU A 467 -43.52 0.35 20.83
CA GLU A 467 -44.33 0.11 22.03
C GLU A 467 -44.47 -1.39 22.37
N HIS A 468 -44.35 -2.27 21.36
CA HIS A 468 -44.33 -3.72 21.51
C HIS A 468 -42.90 -4.31 21.60
N GLY A 469 -41.90 -3.45 21.85
CA GLY A 469 -40.51 -3.83 22.08
C GLY A 469 -39.66 -3.96 20.81
N TRP A 470 -40.20 -3.66 19.62
CA TRP A 470 -39.46 -3.76 18.36
C TRP A 470 -38.58 -2.54 18.09
N ILE A 471 -37.26 -2.72 18.21
CA ILE A 471 -36.27 -1.65 18.02
C ILE A 471 -35.74 -1.66 16.59
N ASP A 472 -35.66 -0.48 15.96
CA ASP A 472 -35.08 -0.33 14.63
C ASP A 472 -33.55 -0.35 14.68
N LEU A 473 -32.93 -1.27 13.94
CA LEU A 473 -31.48 -1.31 13.72
C LEU A 473 -31.13 -0.36 12.57
N GLU A 474 -31.01 0.91 12.91
CA GLU A 474 -30.84 1.98 11.94
C GLU A 474 -29.48 1.90 11.21
N ALA A 475 -29.53 2.15 9.90
CA ALA A 475 -28.33 2.24 9.06
C ALA A 475 -27.64 3.60 9.22
N ARG A 476 -26.41 3.72 8.72
CA ARG A 476 -25.77 5.05 8.63
C ARG A 476 -26.57 5.94 7.68
N HIS A 477 -26.97 7.14 8.13
CA HIS A 477 -27.68 8.13 7.34
C HIS A 477 -27.07 9.54 7.47
N SER A 478 -27.25 10.36 6.44
CA SER A 478 -26.85 11.79 6.43
C SER A 478 -27.96 12.73 6.92
N GLY A 479 -28.92 12.19 7.66
CA GLY A 479 -30.11 12.88 8.14
C GLY A 479 -31.38 12.20 7.64
N LEU A 480 -32.49 12.41 8.36
CA LEU A 480 -33.82 11.88 8.02
C LEU A 480 -34.84 13.01 8.05
N VAL A 481 -35.98 12.75 7.40
CA VAL A 481 -37.18 13.57 7.51
C VAL A 481 -38.19 12.78 8.33
N GLN A 482 -38.63 13.40 9.42
CA GLN A 482 -39.68 12.96 10.31
C GLN A 482 -40.95 13.74 10.00
N GLU A 483 -41.99 13.05 9.54
CA GLU A 483 -43.26 13.65 9.15
C GLU A 483 -44.39 13.08 10.00
N ALA A 484 -45.33 13.92 10.40
CA ALA A 484 -46.59 13.44 10.96
C ALA A 484 -47.41 12.77 9.86
N THR A 485 -47.91 11.57 10.13
CA THR A 485 -48.84 10.88 9.24
C THR A 485 -50.26 11.36 9.50
N PRO A 486 -51.17 11.29 8.50
CA PRO A 486 -52.58 11.64 8.69
C PRO A 486 -53.29 10.88 9.81
N GLY A 487 -52.78 9.71 10.20
CA GLY A 487 -53.29 8.90 11.31
C GLY A 487 -52.64 9.17 12.68
N GLY A 488 -51.89 10.26 12.85
CA GLY A 488 -51.27 10.65 14.12
C GLY A 488 -49.94 9.94 14.45
N GLY A 489 -49.47 9.01 13.61
CA GLY A 489 -48.16 8.38 13.73
C GLY A 489 -47.02 9.20 13.11
N VAL A 490 -45.79 8.70 13.22
CA VAL A 490 -44.59 9.34 12.68
C VAL A 490 -44.01 8.51 11.54
N ARG A 491 -43.68 9.16 10.42
CA ARG A 491 -42.97 8.55 9.28
C ARG A 491 -41.55 9.06 9.18
N LEU A 492 -40.59 8.14 9.12
CA LEU A 492 -39.17 8.40 8.92
C LEU A 492 -38.74 8.03 7.51
N ARG A 493 -38.23 9.00 6.75
CA ARG A 493 -37.69 8.75 5.40
C ARG A 493 -36.34 9.41 5.20
N ARG A 494 -35.60 8.90 4.22
CA ARG A 494 -34.37 9.57 3.78
C ARG A 494 -34.72 10.88 3.08
N VAL A 495 -33.81 11.84 3.22
CA VAL A 495 -33.92 13.17 2.63
C VAL A 495 -33.80 13.09 1.10
N ASN A 496 -34.67 13.80 0.39
CA ASN A 496 -34.59 13.94 -1.06
C ASN A 496 -33.54 14.99 -1.47
N ARG A 497 -33.09 15.00 -2.74
CA ARG A 497 -31.97 15.85 -3.20
C ARG A 497 -32.11 17.37 -2.95
N GLN A 498 -33.32 17.86 -2.68
CA GLN A 498 -33.62 19.30 -2.51
C GLN A 498 -34.19 19.63 -1.12
N GLU A 499 -34.20 18.67 -0.21
CA GLU A 499 -34.84 18.80 1.10
C GLU A 499 -33.81 18.88 2.23
N VAL A 500 -34.16 19.53 3.33
CA VAL A 500 -33.30 19.62 4.53
C VAL A 500 -33.81 18.63 5.58
N PRO A 501 -32.95 17.78 6.16
CA PRO A 501 -33.36 16.88 7.24
C PRO A 501 -33.81 17.67 8.47
N ASN A 502 -34.89 17.23 9.12
CA ASN A 502 -35.26 17.68 10.46
C ASN A 502 -34.72 16.76 11.57
N LEU A 503 -34.23 15.57 11.23
CA LEU A 503 -33.46 14.71 12.11
C LEU A 503 -31.98 14.70 11.68
N PRO A 504 -31.04 14.99 12.60
CA PRO A 504 -29.63 15.06 12.27
C PRO A 504 -29.06 13.73 11.78
N ALA A 505 -27.95 13.80 11.05
CA ALA A 505 -27.22 12.61 10.63
C ALA A 505 -26.68 11.83 11.83
N ASN A 506 -26.87 10.51 11.89
CA ASN A 506 -26.20 9.66 12.88
C ASN A 506 -24.72 9.37 12.51
N CYS A 507 -24.32 9.68 11.27
CA CYS A 507 -22.94 9.53 10.80
C CYS A 507 -22.56 10.56 9.73
N SER A 508 -21.65 11.48 10.09
CA SER A 508 -21.07 12.48 9.18
C SER A 508 -20.28 11.90 8.01
N ARG A 509 -19.82 10.65 8.12
CA ARG A 509 -19.02 9.96 7.08
C ARG A 509 -19.84 9.11 6.10
N GLN A 510 -21.18 9.11 6.20
CA GLN A 510 -22.04 8.25 5.37
C GLN A 510 -21.78 8.41 3.85
N GLN A 511 -21.52 9.62 3.37
CA GLN A 511 -21.25 9.86 1.95
C GLN A 511 -19.93 9.22 1.50
N LEU A 512 -18.91 9.27 2.35
CA LEU A 512 -17.62 8.62 2.09
C LEU A 512 -17.77 7.10 2.05
N LEU A 513 -18.50 6.54 3.02
CA LEU A 513 -18.84 5.10 3.06
C LEU A 513 -19.54 4.66 1.77
N THR A 514 -20.55 5.41 1.33
CA THR A 514 -21.30 5.14 0.10
C THR A 514 -20.38 5.18 -1.13
N ALA A 515 -19.52 6.19 -1.23
CA ALA A 515 -18.58 6.32 -2.34
C ALA A 515 -17.55 5.18 -2.38
N LEU A 516 -17.09 4.70 -1.21
CA LEU A 516 -16.16 3.58 -1.12
C LEU A 516 -16.84 2.25 -1.49
N ARG A 517 -18.11 2.07 -1.07
CA ARG A 517 -18.93 0.92 -1.47
C ARG A 517 -19.16 0.87 -2.98
N GLN A 518 -19.49 2.01 -3.60
CA GLN A 518 -19.65 2.13 -5.06
C GLN A 518 -18.36 1.83 -5.84
N LYS A 519 -17.20 1.96 -5.19
CA LYS A 519 -15.88 1.65 -5.76
C LYS A 519 -15.38 0.26 -5.38
N TYR A 520 -16.21 -0.57 -4.75
CA TYR A 520 -15.86 -1.94 -4.33
C TYR A 520 -14.62 -2.02 -3.43
N VAL A 521 -14.39 -1.00 -2.60
CA VAL A 521 -13.27 -1.01 -1.64
C VAL A 521 -13.57 -2.02 -0.54
N ARG A 522 -12.75 -3.06 -0.43
CA ARG A 522 -12.92 -4.10 0.60
C ARG A 522 -12.94 -3.49 2.00
N GLY A 523 -13.88 -3.94 2.82
CA GLY A 523 -14.05 -3.44 4.19
C GLY A 523 -14.67 -2.05 4.30
N SER A 524 -15.23 -1.49 3.21
CA SER A 524 -15.88 -0.17 3.23
C SER A 524 -16.95 -0.04 4.31
N ASP A 525 -17.69 -1.10 4.60
CA ASP A 525 -18.80 -1.07 5.57
C ASP A 525 -18.38 -1.44 7.00
N THR A 526 -17.11 -1.80 7.20
CA THR A 526 -16.58 -2.18 8.51
C THR A 526 -16.20 -0.96 9.34
N ALA A 527 -16.42 -1.05 10.66
CA ALA A 527 -15.99 0.00 11.58
C ALA A 527 -14.47 0.18 11.59
N SER A 528 -13.70 -0.88 11.32
CA SER A 528 -12.23 -0.88 11.36
C SER A 528 -11.59 0.04 10.32
N LEU A 529 -12.17 0.19 9.13
CA LEU A 529 -11.58 1.01 8.06
C LEU A 529 -11.89 2.51 8.23
N ILE A 530 -13.16 2.84 8.52
CA ILE A 530 -13.65 4.24 8.47
C ILE A 530 -13.90 4.82 9.86
N CYS A 531 -14.35 4.02 10.84
CA CYS A 531 -14.58 4.53 12.19
C CYS A 531 -13.28 4.70 12.98
N SER A 532 -12.26 3.86 12.75
CA SER A 532 -10.95 3.96 13.43
C SER A 532 -10.25 5.30 13.23
N THR A 533 -10.48 5.94 12.08
CA THR A 533 -9.89 7.25 11.73
C THR A 533 -10.85 8.42 12.01
N CYS A 534 -11.99 8.18 12.66
CA CYS A 534 -13.00 9.20 12.92
C CYS A 534 -12.67 9.97 14.20
N PRO A 535 -12.55 11.32 14.14
CA PRO A 535 -12.30 12.12 15.35
C PRO A 535 -13.46 12.05 16.36
N LEU A 536 -14.67 11.73 15.90
CA LEU A 536 -15.86 11.58 16.73
C LEU A 536 -16.09 10.13 17.19
N ARG A 537 -15.13 9.21 17.00
CA ARG A 537 -15.34 7.78 17.31
C ARG A 537 -15.71 7.56 18.77
N GLU A 538 -14.98 8.18 19.69
CA GLU A 538 -15.18 8.03 21.13
C GLU A 538 -16.58 8.51 21.55
N ALA A 539 -16.95 9.73 21.12
CA ALA A 539 -18.30 10.26 21.32
C ALA A 539 -19.38 9.39 20.66
N CYS A 540 -19.18 8.94 19.42
CA CYS A 540 -20.10 8.08 18.68
C CYS A 540 -20.37 6.72 19.35
N THR A 541 -19.46 6.26 20.20
CA THR A 541 -19.58 4.98 20.91
C THR A 541 -20.43 5.10 22.17
N HIS A 542 -20.49 6.29 22.79
CA HIS A 542 -21.13 6.49 24.10
C HIS A 542 -22.27 7.50 24.10
N ALA A 543 -22.41 8.28 23.03
CA ALA A 543 -23.36 9.38 22.93
C ALA A 543 -23.82 9.59 21.48
N GLU A 544 -24.86 10.41 21.34
CA GLU A 544 -25.49 10.75 20.07
C GLU A 544 -25.53 12.27 19.88
N GLY A 545 -25.34 12.73 18.65
CA GLY A 545 -25.40 14.14 18.32
C GLY A 545 -25.29 14.41 16.82
N PRO A 546 -25.23 15.68 16.40
CA PRO A 546 -25.19 16.02 14.99
C PRO A 546 -23.96 15.43 14.27
N GLY A 547 -24.17 14.41 13.43
CA GLY A 547 -23.12 13.76 12.66
C GLY A 547 -22.39 12.61 13.37
N TYR A 548 -22.84 12.17 14.55
CA TYR A 548 -22.28 11.02 15.28
C TYR A 548 -23.34 10.32 16.16
N GLY A 549 -23.09 9.08 16.56
CA GLY A 549 -24.01 8.29 17.40
C GLY A 549 -24.36 6.92 16.84
N PHE A 550 -24.05 6.67 15.56
CA PHE A 550 -24.32 5.37 14.93
C PHE A 550 -23.80 4.16 15.71
N LEU A 551 -22.60 4.22 16.33
CA LEU A 551 -22.06 3.07 17.05
C LEU A 551 -22.83 2.79 18.34
N ASN A 552 -23.17 3.84 19.10
CA ASN A 552 -24.01 3.76 20.28
C ASN A 552 -25.42 3.23 19.95
N GLN A 553 -26.06 3.81 18.93
CA GLN A 553 -27.38 3.38 18.44
C GLN A 553 -27.37 1.91 18.04
N ARG A 554 -26.36 1.49 17.27
CA ARG A 554 -26.20 0.11 16.82
C ARG A 554 -25.99 -0.86 17.98
N HIS A 555 -25.16 -0.50 18.96
CA HIS A 555 -24.93 -1.33 20.15
C HIS A 555 -26.20 -1.49 20.97
N SER A 556 -26.91 -0.39 21.24
CA SER A 556 -28.18 -0.39 21.96
C SER A 556 -29.23 -1.23 21.23
N ALA A 557 -29.42 -1.01 19.93
CA ALA A 557 -30.37 -1.76 19.13
C ALA A 557 -30.06 -3.26 19.15
N LEU A 558 -28.84 -3.68 18.84
CA LEU A 558 -28.46 -5.11 18.79
C LEU A 558 -28.59 -5.86 20.14
N SER A 559 -28.70 -5.14 21.26
CA SER A 559 -28.97 -5.74 22.57
C SER A 559 -30.45 -6.07 22.81
N SER A 560 -31.36 -5.57 21.96
CA SER A 560 -32.80 -5.81 22.07
C SER A 560 -33.17 -7.25 21.67
N PRO A 561 -34.12 -7.90 22.35
CA PRO A 561 -34.64 -9.20 21.97
C PRO A 561 -35.48 -9.17 20.67
N LYS A 562 -35.96 -8.00 20.25
CA LYS A 562 -36.75 -7.83 19.01
C LYS A 562 -36.21 -6.69 18.16
N LEU A 563 -35.86 -6.99 16.92
CA LEU A 563 -35.24 -6.05 15.97
C LEU A 563 -36.03 -5.90 14.69
N ARG A 564 -36.11 -4.68 14.16
CA ARG A 564 -36.47 -4.40 12.77
C ARG A 564 -35.24 -3.94 12.01
N VAL A 565 -35.04 -4.40 10.78
CA VAL A 565 -33.79 -4.15 10.06
C VAL A 565 -33.98 -4.20 8.55
N HIS A 566 -33.13 -3.51 7.79
CA HIS A 566 -32.90 -3.83 6.38
C HIS A 566 -31.81 -4.89 6.26
N LEU A 567 -31.96 -5.94 5.42
CA LEU A 567 -31.00 -7.05 5.37
C LEU A 567 -29.52 -6.63 5.27
N ASP A 568 -29.18 -5.65 4.43
CA ASP A 568 -27.81 -5.10 4.30
C ASP A 568 -27.21 -4.48 5.58
N SER A 569 -28.02 -4.18 6.59
CA SER A 569 -27.60 -3.59 7.86
C SER A 569 -27.27 -4.64 8.93
N LEU A 570 -27.55 -5.92 8.66
CA LEU A 570 -27.22 -7.00 9.57
C LEU A 570 -25.71 -7.12 9.77
N PRO A 571 -25.25 -7.47 10.98
CA PRO A 571 -23.84 -7.73 11.25
C PRO A 571 -23.35 -8.99 10.51
N ASP A 572 -22.04 -9.09 10.33
CA ASP A 572 -21.43 -10.32 9.83
C ASP A 572 -21.64 -11.45 10.86
N PRO A 573 -22.13 -12.64 10.46
CA PRO A 573 -22.33 -13.78 11.37
C PRO A 573 -21.07 -14.21 12.13
N ILE A 574 -19.88 -13.87 11.63
CA ILE A 574 -18.60 -14.13 12.31
C ILE A 574 -18.45 -13.25 13.56
N ASP A 575 -18.90 -11.99 13.47
CA ASP A 575 -18.76 -10.99 14.54
C ASP A 575 -19.99 -10.95 15.47
N TYR A 576 -21.13 -11.44 14.99
CA TYR A 576 -22.39 -11.47 15.73
C TYR A 576 -23.10 -12.81 15.48
N PRO A 577 -23.05 -13.75 16.43
CA PRO A 577 -23.68 -15.05 16.29
C PRO A 577 -25.20 -14.90 16.09
N LEU A 578 -25.72 -15.42 14.97
CA LEU A 578 -27.14 -15.40 14.59
C LEU A 578 -27.80 -16.78 14.73
N ASP A 579 -27.08 -17.78 15.25
CA ASP A 579 -27.51 -19.17 15.42
C ASP A 579 -28.65 -19.34 16.42
N GLU A 580 -28.78 -18.43 17.38
CA GLU A 580 -29.87 -18.41 18.37
C GLU A 580 -30.95 -17.37 18.04
N SER A 581 -30.98 -16.89 16.79
CA SER A 581 -31.89 -15.85 16.32
C SER A 581 -32.87 -16.37 15.27
N ILE A 582 -34.08 -15.81 15.28
CA ILE A 582 -35.09 -16.07 14.24
C ILE A 582 -35.11 -14.90 13.27
N LEU A 583 -34.93 -15.19 11.99
CA LEU A 583 -34.99 -14.19 10.92
C LEU A 583 -36.30 -14.32 10.16
N LEU A 584 -37.17 -13.32 10.32
CA LEU A 584 -38.40 -13.14 9.56
C LEU A 584 -38.10 -12.21 8.38
N ILE A 585 -38.23 -12.71 7.15
CA ILE A 585 -37.97 -11.91 5.95
C ILE A 585 -39.32 -11.56 5.32
N ASP A 586 -39.69 -10.29 5.41
CA ASP A 586 -40.84 -9.76 4.69
C ASP A 586 -40.47 -9.53 3.23
N GLU A 587 -41.41 -9.73 2.32
CA GLU A 587 -41.22 -9.55 0.86
C GLU A 587 -39.82 -9.98 0.36
N PRO A 588 -39.48 -11.29 0.44
CA PRO A 588 -38.10 -11.77 0.18
C PRO A 588 -37.60 -11.43 -1.22
N GLY A 589 -38.48 -11.30 -2.21
CA GLY A 589 -38.12 -10.87 -3.57
C GLY A 589 -37.63 -9.41 -3.69
N GLN A 590 -37.97 -8.55 -2.73
CA GLN A 590 -37.46 -7.17 -2.67
C GLN A 590 -36.19 -7.06 -1.80
N ASN A 591 -36.16 -7.82 -0.71
CA ASN A 591 -35.09 -7.81 0.29
C ASN A 591 -33.85 -8.60 -0.16
N LEU A 592 -34.01 -9.73 -0.84
CA LEU A 592 -32.91 -10.55 -1.34
C LEU A 592 -32.47 -10.06 -2.73
N ARG A 593 -31.43 -9.23 -2.76
CA ARG A 593 -30.85 -8.70 -4.01
C ARG A 593 -29.51 -9.34 -4.31
N ILE A 594 -29.21 -9.50 -5.60
CA ILE A 594 -27.89 -9.94 -6.06
C ILE A 594 -26.90 -8.80 -5.78
N LYS A 595 -26.04 -8.99 -4.77
CA LYS A 595 -25.09 -7.97 -4.29
C LYS A 595 -23.95 -7.68 -5.27
N GLN A 596 -23.67 -8.61 -6.19
CA GLN A 596 -22.60 -8.49 -7.15
C GLN A 596 -23.02 -9.10 -8.48
N GLU A 597 -23.15 -8.22 -9.48
CA GLU A 597 -23.37 -8.59 -10.87
C GLU A 597 -22.09 -8.27 -11.65
N ILE A 598 -21.54 -9.25 -12.34
CA ILE A 598 -20.44 -9.05 -13.29
C ILE A 598 -21.05 -9.18 -14.67
N LEU A 599 -21.25 -8.04 -15.34
CA LEU A 599 -21.70 -8.01 -16.71
C LEU A 599 -20.47 -8.01 -17.63
N VAL A 600 -20.37 -9.02 -18.49
CA VAL A 600 -19.38 -9.10 -19.57
C VAL A 600 -20.13 -8.99 -20.89
N THR A 601 -19.76 -8.00 -21.70
CA THR A 601 -20.38 -7.75 -23.01
C THR A 601 -19.51 -8.26 -24.15
N LEU A 602 -20.09 -8.36 -25.35
CA LEU A 602 -19.32 -8.68 -26.57
C LEU A 602 -18.17 -7.69 -26.79
N ASN A 603 -18.40 -6.39 -26.58
CA ASN A 603 -17.37 -5.36 -26.70
C ASN A 603 -16.21 -5.57 -25.72
N ASP A 604 -16.48 -6.07 -24.50
CA ASP A 604 -15.42 -6.41 -23.54
C ASP A 604 -14.56 -7.58 -24.04
N LEU A 605 -15.20 -8.57 -24.70
CA LEU A 605 -14.51 -9.70 -25.31
C LEU A 605 -13.66 -9.25 -26.52
N GLU A 606 -14.19 -8.41 -27.39
CA GLU A 606 -13.47 -7.84 -28.55
C GLU A 606 -12.24 -7.03 -28.11
N GLN A 607 -12.38 -6.18 -27.10
CA GLN A 607 -11.26 -5.43 -26.52
C GLN A 607 -10.22 -6.36 -25.89
N THR A 608 -10.66 -7.49 -25.33
CA THR A 608 -9.75 -8.51 -24.79
C THR A 608 -8.98 -9.21 -25.92
N ILE A 609 -9.66 -9.62 -26.99
CA ILE A 609 -9.04 -10.21 -28.18
C ILE A 609 -7.99 -9.26 -28.77
N LEU A 610 -8.32 -7.98 -28.97
CA LEU A 610 -7.39 -6.97 -29.49
C LEU A 610 -6.12 -6.84 -28.64
N ARG A 611 -6.24 -6.95 -27.32
CA ARG A 611 -5.08 -6.95 -26.42
C ARG A 611 -4.29 -8.24 -26.49
N LEU A 612 -4.95 -9.38 -26.67
CA LEU A 612 -4.32 -10.70 -26.78
C LEU A 612 -3.51 -10.84 -28.07
N VAL A 613 -3.81 -10.10 -29.13
CA VAL A 613 -2.97 -10.05 -30.36
C VAL A 613 -1.51 -9.68 -30.05
N GLY A 614 -1.27 -8.87 -29.02
CA GLY A 614 0.09 -8.55 -28.56
C GLY A 614 0.82 -9.69 -27.84
N PHE A 615 0.16 -10.83 -27.60
CA PHE A 615 0.66 -12.00 -26.89
C PHE A 615 0.31 -13.29 -27.65
N PRO A 616 1.02 -13.61 -28.75
CA PRO A 616 0.62 -14.66 -29.69
C PRO A 616 0.43 -16.05 -29.05
N ASP A 617 1.40 -16.50 -28.25
CA ASP A 617 1.37 -17.82 -27.60
C ASP A 617 0.15 -17.96 -26.66
N LEU A 618 -0.22 -16.86 -26.03
CA LEU A 618 -1.37 -16.82 -25.15
C LEU A 618 -2.68 -16.80 -25.94
N PHE A 619 -2.73 -15.98 -26.99
CA PHE A 619 -3.90 -15.93 -27.85
C PHE A 619 -4.20 -17.32 -28.42
N GLU A 620 -3.18 -18.05 -28.86
CA GLU A 620 -3.30 -19.43 -29.33
C GLU A 620 -3.88 -20.37 -28.26
N GLN A 621 -3.39 -20.29 -27.02
CA GLN A 621 -3.92 -21.10 -25.91
C GLN A 621 -5.37 -20.78 -25.57
N LEU A 622 -5.78 -19.50 -25.61
CA LEU A 622 -7.12 -19.05 -25.25
C LEU A 622 -8.11 -19.08 -26.42
N GLN A 623 -7.63 -19.15 -27.66
CA GLN A 623 -8.44 -19.10 -28.87
C GLN A 623 -9.63 -20.09 -28.84
N PRO A 624 -9.47 -21.37 -28.44
CA PRO A 624 -10.59 -22.30 -28.39
C PRO A 624 -11.74 -21.84 -27.47
N LEU A 625 -11.40 -21.22 -26.33
CA LEU A 625 -12.37 -20.69 -25.38
C LEU A 625 -13.05 -19.42 -25.93
N LEU A 626 -12.28 -18.53 -26.54
CA LEU A 626 -12.79 -17.29 -27.14
C LEU A 626 -13.79 -17.60 -28.26
N VAL A 627 -13.48 -18.58 -29.12
CA VAL A 627 -14.36 -19.03 -30.20
C VAL A 627 -15.66 -19.63 -29.65
N ALA A 628 -15.62 -20.37 -28.54
CA ALA A 628 -16.81 -20.91 -27.90
C ALA A 628 -17.68 -19.84 -27.22
N LEU A 629 -17.08 -18.73 -26.77
CA LEU A 629 -17.78 -17.62 -26.09
C LEU A 629 -18.50 -16.66 -27.04
N ILE A 630 -17.94 -16.41 -28.23
CA ILE A 630 -18.48 -15.42 -29.19
C ILE A 630 -19.96 -15.68 -29.51
N PRO A 631 -20.39 -16.91 -29.90
CA PRO A 631 -21.78 -17.19 -30.25
C PRO A 631 -22.78 -16.98 -29.11
N LEU A 632 -22.30 -16.99 -27.86
CA LEU A 632 -23.14 -16.80 -26.67
C LEU A 632 -23.34 -15.30 -26.37
N LEU A 633 -22.43 -14.44 -26.81
CA LEU A 633 -22.45 -12.99 -26.56
C LEU A 633 -22.92 -12.17 -27.75
N ASP A 634 -22.74 -12.66 -28.98
CA ASP A 634 -23.22 -12.01 -30.22
C ASP A 634 -24.69 -12.32 -30.55
N GLY A 635 -25.31 -13.23 -29.79
CA GLY A 635 -26.71 -13.63 -29.95
C GLY A 635 -26.96 -14.72 -30.98
N SER A 636 -25.90 -15.30 -31.56
CA SER A 636 -25.98 -16.44 -32.49
C SER A 636 -26.57 -17.69 -31.81
N THR A 637 -26.34 -17.85 -30.51
CA THR A 637 -26.92 -18.91 -29.68
C THR A 637 -28.05 -18.37 -28.81
N LYS A 638 -29.24 -18.96 -28.92
CA LYS A 638 -30.39 -18.58 -28.09
C LYS A 638 -30.27 -19.19 -26.68
N LEU A 639 -30.00 -18.35 -25.68
CA LEU A 639 -29.80 -18.78 -24.28
C LEU A 639 -31.10 -18.89 -23.44
N GLY A 640 -32.27 -18.70 -24.05
CA GLY A 640 -33.55 -18.68 -23.33
C GLY A 640 -33.69 -17.51 -22.35
N ARG A 641 -34.86 -17.39 -21.69
CA ARG A 641 -35.18 -16.26 -20.80
C ARG A 641 -34.27 -16.16 -19.57
N PHE A 642 -33.74 -17.29 -19.10
CA PHE A 642 -32.96 -17.38 -17.87
C PHE A 642 -31.48 -17.68 -18.11
N GLY A 643 -31.03 -17.72 -19.37
CA GLY A 643 -29.65 -18.04 -19.72
C GLY A 643 -29.30 -19.53 -19.56
N ILE A 644 -27.99 -19.82 -19.61
CA ILE A 644 -27.41 -21.14 -19.38
C ILE A 644 -26.79 -21.19 -17.98
N ALA A 645 -26.98 -22.29 -17.25
CA ALA A 645 -26.35 -22.51 -15.96
C ALA A 645 -24.82 -22.66 -16.09
N HIS A 646 -24.05 -22.16 -15.12
CA HIS A 646 -22.58 -22.19 -15.19
C HIS A 646 -22.00 -23.59 -15.45
N SER A 647 -22.51 -24.64 -14.80
CA SER A 647 -22.04 -26.01 -15.01
C SER A 647 -22.26 -26.51 -16.43
N GLU A 648 -23.37 -26.11 -17.05
CA GLU A 648 -23.72 -26.48 -18.43
C GLU A 648 -22.88 -25.68 -19.43
N LEU A 649 -22.66 -24.39 -19.15
CA LEU A 649 -21.75 -23.55 -19.91
C LEU A 649 -20.32 -24.11 -19.92
N ILE A 650 -19.81 -24.55 -18.76
CA ILE A 650 -18.46 -25.13 -18.64
C ILE A 650 -18.32 -26.44 -19.44
N ARG A 651 -19.37 -27.27 -19.50
CA ARG A 651 -19.36 -28.50 -20.32
C ARG A 651 -19.26 -28.23 -21.82
N GLN A 652 -19.73 -27.06 -22.26
CA GLN A 652 -19.67 -26.66 -23.67
C GLN A 652 -18.31 -26.07 -24.06
N PHE A 653 -17.43 -25.77 -23.09
CA PHE A 653 -16.13 -25.19 -23.36
C PHE A 653 -15.03 -26.24 -23.53
N PRO A 654 -14.09 -26.03 -24.48
CA PRO A 654 -12.99 -26.96 -24.70
C PRO A 654 -12.06 -27.02 -23.49
N SER A 655 -11.52 -28.21 -23.20
CA SER A 655 -10.48 -28.37 -22.19
C SER A 655 -9.20 -27.66 -22.64
N LEU A 656 -8.75 -26.66 -21.90
CA LEU A 656 -7.51 -25.95 -22.18
C LEU A 656 -6.32 -26.87 -21.84
N ALA A 657 -5.52 -27.22 -22.85
CA ALA A 657 -4.24 -27.89 -22.64
C ALA A 657 -3.25 -26.88 -22.04
N LEU A 658 -3.16 -26.85 -20.70
CA LEU A 658 -2.16 -26.04 -20.00
C LEU A 658 -0.82 -26.75 -20.13
N SER A 659 -0.01 -26.35 -21.12
CA SER A 659 1.42 -26.69 -21.13
C SER A 659 2.06 -26.08 -19.88
N THR A 660 2.57 -26.93 -19.00
CA THR A 660 3.27 -26.60 -17.74
C THR A 660 4.46 -25.69 -17.92
#